data_AF-A0A2E5XKM9-F1
#
_entry.id   AF-A0A2E5XKM9-F1
#
_cell.length_a   1.000
_cell.length_b   1.000
_cell.length_c   1.000
_cell.angle_alpha   90.00
_cell.angle_beta   90.00
_cell.angle_gamma   90.00
#
_symmetry.space_group_name_H-M   'P 1'
#
loop_
_entity.id
_entity.type
_entity.pdbx_description
1 polymer ?
#
loop_
_entity_poly.entity_id
_entity_poly.type
_entity_poly.pdbx_seq_one_letter_code
_entity_poly.pdbx_strand_id
1 'polypeptide(L)'
;MASPNDFTLRRAIRTSLSDHKDFSDSQKKIYRDTFFAYIFGNPYEMTYRTTQLDEQLFEDVGYNKFFKTNFATSWQSQGSAPAPNNTTLYSVSWLNLKEQEQVLSVPEIDYPNYYIMQFMDSATNAVASIGPRTSPSYGKSQEFLIVGPDSSYYDQDIWSADIETVDGTTTLPIIRSGTNITWVVMRQFVNGLDVGSIEEVYNLNSGNEQDGGGFQLASLSTYQEEGKVPWEAPNSDLDTEGLRILLFGSAPNQSAYRYFKQMGRGLRKNPIPIYQNLGESETGVSVPSYTLWQGSRNPDQTLKQTADDWYEATAMDELNKKRIFRRLSSIGLSEKGFNPAFDVSKKSQLSSAYAFRAAYRDALKWLQGYAQDAITGRKKYNYWGPNNDGLGSYNNSDKGFVTRAIAVIEGGSANAPVDATYPTANYDSDKNKLISTYNYSLTIPVNNRITKPSEDNPSAQVLGPASGVTSMSIYQVNDGYAYSPNIIANSINNKTYTPVETIGTFVQEVIGGQSHLAIEVDKPFNFLGDSSAGMAMIFSEEDAGDYDLQSDEIYYLKEYIYQDSEDKISFIFSDNYDFNFNRLGINGTAGIPKPGTGSVGDVVVPDAKVGDTIELGFINPVATLGNYQLSVNEPKTGSLIESDNNIVIDLNATDASVENPENWLPSPQALTKAAAGFQLMARYYYPNQSGDLIQHPRWHEGSVLPKDPSYLPPAVERGSLARLNTWGSLDQDLLDAKNDLVWPEDSYAPFPEKEKYSENVIGTIFDFSYLDSSIGDLNVTFEIVSESSRASRNVEFRFAEIDSFLGVIDDGLIQRLPGDAGYKQALKQNYIDSSFKVSTDTVKHQVTLEAGKIYTPVVKAGERLYLPFDDFNPSHRTDRRFAFESSDATSFLFESSRVASLNPDDGLFRLISVEIS
;
A
#
# COMPACT_ATOMS: atom_id res chain seq x y z
N MET A 1 -25.30 -3.44 13.69
CA MET A 1 -25.34 -4.12 12.38
C MET A 1 -25.22 -5.62 12.63
N ALA A 2 -25.87 -6.47 11.83
CA ALA A 2 -25.71 -7.92 12.00
C ALA A 2 -24.23 -8.30 11.75
N SER A 3 -23.70 -9.23 12.54
CA SER A 3 -22.34 -9.75 12.39
C SER A 3 -22.08 -10.16 10.93
N PRO A 4 -20.88 -9.91 10.35
CA PRO A 4 -20.50 -10.41 9.03
C PRO A 4 -20.77 -11.91 8.85
N ASN A 5 -20.80 -12.68 9.95
CA ASN A 5 -21.10 -14.11 10.00
C ASN A 5 -22.58 -14.49 9.71
N ASP A 6 -23.53 -13.53 9.70
CA ASP A 6 -24.97 -13.78 9.46
C ASP A 6 -25.45 -13.36 8.05
N PHE A 7 -24.56 -12.88 7.19
CA PHE A 7 -24.90 -12.45 5.83
C PHE A 7 -24.63 -13.55 4.80
N THR A 8 -25.67 -13.88 4.01
CA THR A 8 -25.55 -14.78 2.85
C THR A 8 -25.72 -13.98 1.57
N LEU A 9 -25.05 -14.38 0.48
CA LEU A 9 -25.23 -13.79 -0.86
C LEU A 9 -26.72 -13.70 -1.26
N ARG A 10 -27.52 -14.71 -0.87
CA ARG A 10 -28.97 -14.69 -1.07
C ARG A 10 -29.68 -13.54 -0.35
N ARG A 11 -29.26 -13.20 0.86
CA ARG A 11 -29.80 -12.07 1.63
C ARG A 11 -29.40 -10.75 0.97
N ALA A 12 -28.13 -10.60 0.56
CA ALA A 12 -27.66 -9.43 -0.17
C ALA A 12 -28.50 -9.17 -1.43
N ILE A 13 -28.64 -10.19 -2.29
CA ILE A 13 -29.46 -10.11 -3.51
C ILE A 13 -30.91 -9.72 -3.18
N ARG A 14 -31.50 -10.29 -2.13
CA ARG A 14 -32.89 -9.99 -1.74
C ARG A 14 -33.04 -8.55 -1.25
N THR A 15 -32.11 -8.06 -0.44
CA THR A 15 -32.12 -6.69 0.09
C THR A 15 -31.94 -5.68 -1.05
N SER A 16 -30.93 -5.83 -1.90
CA SER A 16 -30.72 -4.92 -3.04
C SER A 16 -31.88 -4.97 -4.04
N LEU A 17 -32.46 -6.14 -4.29
CA LEU A 17 -33.64 -6.25 -5.16
C LEU A 17 -34.88 -5.57 -4.58
N SER A 18 -34.95 -5.36 -3.26
CA SER A 18 -36.10 -4.71 -2.62
C SER A 18 -36.27 -3.23 -3.00
N ASP A 19 -35.22 -2.62 -3.55
CA ASP A 19 -35.24 -1.26 -4.13
C ASP A 19 -35.86 -1.24 -5.55
N HIS A 20 -36.09 -2.41 -6.16
CA HIS A 20 -36.62 -2.57 -7.52
C HIS A 20 -37.95 -3.34 -7.54
N LYS A 21 -38.90 -2.93 -6.70
CA LYS A 21 -40.20 -3.64 -6.50
C LYS A 21 -41.00 -3.78 -7.80
N ASP A 22 -40.90 -2.77 -8.67
CA ASP A 22 -41.64 -2.64 -9.93
C ASP A 22 -41.12 -3.54 -11.05
N PHE A 23 -40.00 -4.24 -10.84
CA PHE A 23 -39.50 -5.20 -11.83
C PHE A 23 -40.50 -6.33 -12.05
N SER A 24 -40.73 -6.66 -13.32
CA SER A 24 -41.41 -7.90 -13.71
C SER A 24 -40.67 -9.15 -13.22
N ASP A 25 -41.31 -10.31 -13.23
CA ASP A 25 -40.66 -11.56 -12.80
C ASP A 25 -39.44 -11.91 -13.65
N SER A 26 -39.48 -11.63 -14.96
CA SER A 26 -38.34 -11.80 -15.85
C SER A 26 -37.18 -10.87 -15.47
N GLN A 27 -37.45 -9.59 -15.21
CA GLN A 27 -36.43 -8.64 -14.74
C GLN A 27 -35.87 -9.03 -13.36
N LYS A 28 -36.72 -9.47 -12.42
CA LYS A 28 -36.30 -9.98 -11.10
C LYS A 28 -35.39 -11.20 -11.25
N LYS A 29 -35.67 -12.10 -12.21
CA LYS A 29 -34.80 -13.24 -12.51
C LYS A 29 -33.44 -12.80 -13.04
N ILE A 30 -33.43 -11.94 -14.06
CA ILE A 30 -32.19 -11.37 -14.63
C ILE A 30 -31.38 -10.66 -13.55
N TYR A 31 -32.02 -9.87 -12.69
CA TYR A 31 -31.33 -9.16 -11.61
C TYR A 31 -30.62 -10.12 -10.66
N ARG A 32 -31.34 -11.13 -10.13
CA ARG A 32 -30.78 -12.11 -9.17
C ARG A 32 -29.61 -12.87 -9.78
N ASP A 33 -29.78 -13.33 -11.02
CA ASP A 33 -28.76 -14.13 -11.71
C ASP A 33 -27.56 -13.28 -12.12
N THR A 34 -27.76 -12.00 -12.48
CA THR A 34 -26.66 -11.06 -12.76
C THR A 34 -25.84 -10.73 -11.51
N PHE A 35 -26.51 -10.44 -10.39
CA PHE A 35 -25.83 -10.18 -9.13
C PHE A 35 -24.99 -11.39 -8.71
N PHE A 36 -25.58 -12.59 -8.76
CA PHE A 36 -24.85 -13.83 -8.50
C PHE A 36 -23.67 -14.01 -9.45
N ALA A 37 -23.86 -13.79 -10.76
CA ALA A 37 -22.82 -13.93 -11.76
C ALA A 37 -21.67 -12.95 -11.56
N TYR A 38 -21.95 -11.72 -11.10
CA TYR A 38 -20.92 -10.74 -10.76
C TYR A 38 -20.00 -11.28 -9.66
N ILE A 39 -20.56 -11.74 -8.53
CA ILE A 39 -19.80 -12.25 -7.40
C ILE A 39 -19.06 -13.54 -7.76
N PHE A 40 -19.72 -14.50 -8.41
CA PHE A 40 -19.11 -15.77 -8.82
C PHE A 40 -17.98 -15.58 -9.85
N GLY A 41 -18.19 -14.68 -10.80
CA GLY A 41 -17.35 -14.52 -11.98
C GLY A 41 -16.16 -13.58 -11.84
N ASN A 42 -16.11 -12.82 -10.75
CA ASN A 42 -15.11 -11.80 -10.50
C ASN A 42 -13.65 -12.28 -10.67
N PRO A 43 -13.26 -13.47 -10.18
CA PRO A 43 -11.91 -14.01 -10.37
C PRO A 43 -11.57 -14.36 -11.82
N TYR A 44 -12.53 -14.92 -12.57
CA TYR A 44 -12.33 -15.27 -13.98
C TYR A 44 -12.23 -14.03 -14.87
N GLU A 45 -12.98 -12.97 -14.53
CA GLU A 45 -12.84 -11.67 -15.17
C GLU A 45 -11.47 -11.07 -14.87
N MET A 46 -11.05 -11.07 -13.60
CA MET A 46 -9.75 -10.56 -13.19
C MET A 46 -8.64 -11.28 -13.94
N THR A 47 -8.56 -12.61 -13.86
CA THR A 47 -7.53 -13.42 -14.53
C THR A 47 -7.50 -13.14 -16.03
N TYR A 48 -8.66 -13.10 -16.70
CA TYR A 48 -8.69 -12.77 -18.13
C TYR A 48 -8.22 -11.34 -18.39
N ARG A 49 -8.57 -10.38 -17.54
CA ARG A 49 -8.20 -8.99 -17.73
C ARG A 49 -6.72 -8.74 -17.47
N THR A 50 -6.17 -9.26 -16.38
CA THR A 50 -4.78 -9.09 -15.98
C THR A 50 -3.84 -9.83 -16.92
N THR A 51 -4.18 -11.05 -17.37
CA THR A 51 -3.39 -11.73 -18.42
C THR A 51 -3.25 -10.90 -19.69
N GLN A 52 -4.28 -10.14 -20.08
CA GLN A 52 -4.25 -9.30 -21.29
C GLN A 52 -3.58 -7.95 -21.06
N LEU A 53 -3.46 -7.52 -19.80
CA LEU A 53 -2.71 -6.35 -19.41
C LEU A 53 -1.22 -6.68 -19.37
N ASP A 54 -0.85 -7.73 -18.65
CA ASP A 54 0.53 -8.16 -18.41
C ASP A 54 1.21 -8.65 -19.69
N GLU A 55 0.48 -9.30 -20.61
CA GLU A 55 0.96 -9.65 -21.96
C GLU A 55 1.39 -8.41 -22.78
N GLN A 56 1.05 -7.20 -22.35
CA GLN A 56 1.44 -5.96 -23.02
C GLN A 56 2.40 -5.13 -22.19
N LEU A 57 2.20 -5.06 -20.86
CA LEU A 57 3.12 -4.36 -19.97
C LEU A 57 4.50 -5.01 -19.95
N PHE A 58 4.55 -6.35 -20.06
CA PHE A 58 5.79 -7.12 -20.09
C PHE A 58 6.08 -7.49 -21.55
N GLU A 59 6.51 -6.49 -22.34
CA GLU A 59 6.87 -6.69 -23.74
C GLU A 59 7.83 -7.89 -23.87
N ASP A 60 7.60 -8.73 -24.87
CA ASP A 60 8.38 -9.96 -25.12
C ASP A 60 8.37 -11.06 -24.03
N VAL A 61 7.68 -10.89 -22.90
CA VAL A 61 7.53 -11.95 -21.89
C VAL A 61 6.42 -12.94 -22.28
N GLY A 62 5.20 -12.46 -22.55
CA GLY A 62 4.07 -13.32 -22.94
C GLY A 62 3.67 -14.38 -21.90
N TYR A 63 3.25 -15.56 -22.35
CA TYR A 63 2.96 -16.72 -21.50
C TYR A 63 4.21 -17.59 -21.29
N ASN A 64 4.25 -18.32 -20.18
CA ASN A 64 5.29 -19.31 -19.85
C ASN A 64 6.70 -18.72 -19.64
N LYS A 65 6.81 -17.42 -19.36
CA LYS A 65 8.06 -16.76 -19.00
C LYS A 65 7.89 -15.92 -17.74
N PHE A 66 8.98 -15.65 -17.03
CA PHE A 66 8.97 -14.74 -15.90
C PHE A 66 9.23 -13.31 -16.35
N PHE A 67 8.37 -12.39 -15.90
CA PHE A 67 8.74 -10.99 -15.71
C PHE A 67 9.36 -10.86 -14.32
N LYS A 68 10.55 -10.27 -14.22
CA LYS A 68 11.32 -10.15 -12.96
C LYS A 68 11.59 -8.68 -12.68
N THR A 69 10.91 -8.08 -11.71
CA THR A 69 11.16 -6.67 -11.36
C THR A 69 12.55 -6.52 -10.73
N ASN A 70 13.34 -5.57 -11.23
CA ASN A 70 14.59 -5.12 -10.61
C ASN A 70 14.40 -3.93 -9.65
N PHE A 71 13.16 -3.53 -9.36
CA PHE A 71 12.84 -2.42 -8.47
C PHE A 71 11.80 -2.81 -7.42
N ALA A 72 11.94 -2.22 -6.23
CA ALA A 72 10.90 -2.26 -5.20
C ALA A 72 9.85 -1.16 -5.48
N THR A 73 8.64 -1.31 -4.92
CA THR A 73 7.56 -0.33 -5.16
C THR A 73 7.90 1.02 -4.53
N SER A 74 7.87 2.10 -5.31
CA SER A 74 8.14 3.48 -4.82
C SER A 74 6.98 4.44 -5.11
N TRP A 75 7.06 5.71 -4.63
CA TRP A 75 6.05 6.74 -4.92
C TRP A 75 5.94 7.10 -6.41
N GLN A 76 7.00 6.85 -7.18
CA GLN A 76 7.05 7.09 -8.63
C GLN A 76 6.38 5.98 -9.47
N SER A 77 5.99 4.87 -8.85
CA SER A 77 5.41 3.72 -9.57
C SER A 77 3.98 4.01 -10.04
N GLN A 78 3.77 4.22 -11.36
CA GLN A 78 2.45 4.50 -11.95
C GLN A 78 1.53 3.26 -12.06
N GLY A 79 2.07 2.04 -11.89
CA GLY A 79 1.43 0.81 -12.38
C GLY A 79 1.60 -0.44 -11.50
N SER A 80 1.64 -0.29 -10.18
CA SER A 80 1.78 -1.46 -9.31
C SER A 80 0.49 -2.30 -9.19
N ALA A 81 0.62 -3.56 -8.78
CA ALA A 81 -0.50 -4.37 -8.30
C ALA A 81 -1.30 -3.62 -7.20
N PRO A 82 -2.53 -4.03 -6.86
CA PRO A 82 -3.18 -3.57 -5.63
C PRO A 82 -2.37 -4.04 -4.40
N ALA A 83 -2.11 -3.14 -3.45
CA ALA A 83 -1.42 -3.42 -2.20
C ALA A 83 -0.01 -4.08 -2.29
N PRO A 84 0.91 -3.74 -3.23
CA PRO A 84 2.26 -4.28 -3.22
C PRO A 84 3.01 -3.93 -1.94
N ASN A 85 4.05 -4.72 -1.74
CA ASN A 85 4.90 -4.70 -0.59
C ASN A 85 6.26 -4.10 -0.99
N ASN A 86 6.69 -3.04 -0.32
CA ASN A 86 8.00 -2.42 -0.55
C ASN A 86 9.16 -3.24 0.06
N THR A 87 8.89 -4.44 0.57
CA THR A 87 9.93 -5.37 1.06
C THR A 87 10.08 -6.61 0.19
N THR A 88 9.54 -6.59 -1.04
CA THR A 88 9.62 -7.72 -1.95
C THR A 88 9.89 -7.30 -3.39
N LEU A 89 10.78 -8.02 -4.05
CA LEU A 89 10.83 -8.09 -5.50
C LEU A 89 9.83 -9.13 -5.99
N TYR A 90 9.01 -8.73 -6.97
CA TYR A 90 8.00 -9.61 -7.55
C TYR A 90 8.57 -10.26 -8.81
N SER A 91 8.39 -11.57 -8.93
CA SER A 91 8.48 -12.23 -10.23
C SER A 91 7.15 -12.86 -10.56
N VAL A 92 6.65 -12.55 -11.76
CA VAL A 92 5.30 -12.91 -12.19
C VAL A 92 5.40 -13.73 -13.46
N SER A 93 4.59 -14.80 -13.55
CA SER A 93 4.37 -15.51 -14.80
C SER A 93 2.91 -15.89 -14.96
N TRP A 94 2.41 -15.81 -16.19
CA TRP A 94 1.18 -16.47 -16.58
C TRP A 94 1.55 -17.74 -17.34
N LEU A 95 1.16 -18.91 -16.83
CA LEU A 95 1.35 -20.16 -17.54
C LEU A 95 0.13 -20.45 -18.42
N ASN A 96 0.37 -20.95 -19.63
CA ASN A 96 -0.64 -21.51 -20.52
C ASN A 96 -0.44 -23.01 -20.65
N LEU A 97 -1.00 -23.75 -19.70
CA LEU A 97 -0.88 -25.22 -19.58
C LEU A 97 -1.81 -25.98 -20.54
N LYS A 98 -2.55 -25.27 -21.40
CA LYS A 98 -3.33 -25.90 -22.47
C LYS A 98 -2.44 -26.32 -23.64
N GLU A 99 -1.39 -25.55 -23.90
CA GLU A 99 -0.50 -25.80 -25.02
C GLU A 99 0.50 -26.90 -24.68
N GLN A 100 1.13 -26.79 -23.50
CA GLN A 100 2.10 -27.76 -23.03
C GLN A 100 2.37 -27.63 -21.53
N GLU A 101 2.75 -28.75 -20.89
CA GLU A 101 3.34 -28.75 -19.55
C GLU A 101 4.61 -27.90 -19.48
N GLN A 102 4.87 -27.32 -18.30
CA GLN A 102 6.05 -26.50 -18.04
C GLN A 102 6.91 -27.14 -16.95
N VAL A 103 8.22 -26.97 -17.05
CA VAL A 103 9.17 -27.33 -16.00
C VAL A 103 9.71 -26.04 -15.38
N LEU A 104 9.52 -25.90 -14.08
CA LEU A 104 10.08 -24.82 -13.27
C LEU A 104 11.39 -25.28 -12.68
N SER A 105 12.43 -24.46 -12.83
CA SER A 105 13.68 -24.58 -12.07
C SER A 105 13.71 -23.53 -10.95
N VAL A 106 13.88 -24.01 -9.72
CA VAL A 106 14.09 -23.22 -8.51
C VAL A 106 15.57 -23.32 -8.16
N PRO A 107 16.31 -22.20 -8.05
CA PRO A 107 17.74 -22.24 -7.81
C PRO A 107 18.07 -22.60 -6.35
N GLU A 108 19.34 -22.82 -6.08
CA GLU A 108 19.87 -22.89 -4.72
C GLU A 108 19.74 -21.51 -4.05
N ILE A 109 19.03 -21.46 -2.92
CA ILE A 109 18.76 -20.22 -2.18
C ILE A 109 18.94 -20.48 -0.68
N ASP A 110 19.96 -19.86 -0.11
CA ASP A 110 20.24 -19.94 1.33
C ASP A 110 19.44 -18.93 2.15
N TYR A 111 19.20 -19.25 3.42
CA TYR A 111 18.72 -18.27 4.39
C TYR A 111 19.79 -17.18 4.61
N PRO A 112 19.46 -15.86 4.65
CA PRO A 112 18.14 -15.27 4.90
C PRO A 112 17.32 -14.91 3.65
N ASN A 113 17.64 -15.39 2.46
CA ASN A 113 16.90 -15.09 1.23
C ASN A 113 15.54 -15.81 1.19
N TYR A 114 14.57 -15.31 1.95
CA TYR A 114 13.23 -15.87 2.04
C TYR A 114 12.45 -15.56 0.77
N TYR A 115 11.73 -16.57 0.27
CA TYR A 115 10.80 -16.41 -0.83
C TYR A 115 9.53 -17.21 -0.63
N ILE A 116 8.49 -16.77 -1.32
CA ILE A 116 7.29 -17.57 -1.51
C ILE A 116 6.81 -17.46 -2.95
N MET A 117 6.69 -18.61 -3.60
CA MET A 117 6.16 -18.75 -4.95
C MET A 117 4.79 -19.40 -4.90
N GLN A 118 3.76 -18.59 -5.11
CA GLN A 118 2.37 -19.01 -5.10
C GLN A 118 1.88 -19.32 -6.52
N PHE A 119 1.23 -20.47 -6.68
CA PHE A 119 0.55 -20.87 -7.90
C PHE A 119 -0.95 -20.75 -7.71
N MET A 120 -1.63 -20.05 -8.61
CA MET A 120 -3.07 -19.85 -8.54
C MET A 120 -3.77 -20.30 -9.82
N ASP A 121 -4.89 -20.99 -9.66
CA ASP A 121 -5.79 -21.26 -10.77
C ASP A 121 -6.49 -19.96 -11.25
N SER A 122 -7.17 -20.03 -12.38
CA SER A 122 -7.86 -18.87 -12.97
C SER A 122 -9.06 -18.35 -12.16
N ALA A 123 -9.48 -19.09 -11.12
CA ALA A 123 -10.43 -18.60 -10.14
C ALA A 123 -9.73 -18.06 -8.89
N THR A 124 -8.44 -17.73 -9.00
CA THR A 124 -7.57 -17.14 -7.98
C THR A 124 -7.48 -17.97 -6.69
N ASN A 125 -7.68 -19.29 -6.75
CA ASN A 125 -7.35 -20.15 -5.62
C ASN A 125 -5.88 -20.57 -5.72
N ALA A 126 -5.18 -20.53 -4.60
CA ALA A 126 -3.87 -21.11 -4.45
C ALA A 126 -3.95 -22.64 -4.59
N VAL A 127 -3.20 -23.19 -5.54
CA VAL A 127 -3.11 -24.65 -5.79
C VAL A 127 -1.78 -25.22 -5.30
N ALA A 128 -0.74 -24.39 -5.27
CA ALA A 128 0.55 -24.73 -4.68
C ALA A 128 1.24 -23.48 -4.13
N SER A 129 2.17 -23.71 -3.21
CA SER A 129 3.03 -22.69 -2.63
C SER A 129 4.38 -23.30 -2.36
N ILE A 130 5.44 -22.79 -2.99
CA ILE A 130 6.82 -23.23 -2.84
C ILE A 130 7.58 -22.17 -2.03
N GLY A 131 8.38 -22.61 -1.07
CA GLY A 131 9.22 -21.74 -0.25
C GLY A 131 9.81 -22.51 0.92
N PRO A 132 10.43 -21.84 1.90
CA PRO A 132 11.07 -22.49 3.05
C PRO A 132 10.18 -23.46 3.84
N ARG A 133 8.86 -23.24 3.83
CA ARG A 133 7.88 -24.10 4.51
C ARG A 133 7.62 -25.42 3.77
N THR A 134 7.66 -25.41 2.45
CA THR A 134 7.04 -26.44 1.59
C THR A 134 7.95 -27.05 0.55
N SER A 135 9.08 -26.41 0.27
CA SER A 135 10.05 -26.91 -0.68
C SER A 135 10.62 -28.24 -0.18
N PRO A 136 10.55 -29.34 -0.98
CA PRO A 136 11.02 -30.67 -0.55
C PRO A 136 12.49 -30.69 -0.10
N SER A 137 13.32 -29.84 -0.67
CA SER A 137 14.74 -29.69 -0.32
C SER A 137 15.14 -28.21 -0.32
N TYR A 138 14.50 -27.41 0.53
CA TYR A 138 14.86 -25.99 0.69
C TYR A 138 16.38 -25.81 0.88
N GLY A 139 16.94 -24.75 0.28
CA GLY A 139 18.38 -24.53 0.23
C GLY A 139 19.10 -25.35 -0.86
N LYS A 140 18.38 -26.06 -1.74
CA LYS A 140 18.96 -26.74 -2.89
C LYS A 140 18.17 -26.46 -4.16
N SER A 141 18.86 -26.47 -5.28
CA SER A 141 18.26 -26.44 -6.61
C SER A 141 17.27 -27.58 -6.78
N GLN A 142 16.08 -27.29 -7.31
CA GLN A 142 14.99 -28.24 -7.50
C GLN A 142 14.17 -27.90 -8.73
N GLU A 143 13.65 -28.91 -9.40
CA GLU A 143 12.80 -28.75 -10.58
C GLU A 143 11.41 -29.35 -10.34
N PHE A 144 10.38 -28.74 -10.92
CA PHE A 144 8.98 -29.15 -10.75
C PHE A 144 8.28 -29.22 -12.10
N LEU A 145 7.54 -30.30 -12.35
CA LEU A 145 6.66 -30.43 -13.51
C LEU A 145 5.30 -29.80 -13.19
N ILE A 146 4.90 -28.79 -13.97
CA ILE A 146 3.62 -28.09 -13.83
C ILE A 146 2.66 -28.57 -14.92
N VAL A 147 1.51 -29.09 -14.50
CA VAL A 147 0.56 -29.77 -15.40
C VAL A 147 -0.83 -29.13 -15.34
N GLY A 148 -1.42 -28.97 -16.52
CA GLY A 148 -2.80 -28.51 -16.71
C GLY A 148 -3.78 -29.66 -16.90
N PRO A 149 -5.09 -29.37 -17.01
CA PRO A 149 -6.15 -30.38 -17.02
C PRO A 149 -6.13 -31.31 -18.24
N ASP A 150 -5.51 -30.91 -19.34
CA ASP A 150 -5.40 -31.72 -20.56
C ASP A 150 -4.12 -32.61 -20.57
N SER A 151 -3.25 -32.49 -19.55
CA SER A 151 -2.00 -33.26 -19.45
C SER A 151 -2.24 -34.72 -19.14
N SER A 152 -1.42 -35.61 -19.73
CA SER A 152 -1.47 -37.04 -19.38
C SER A 152 -1.12 -37.33 -17.93
N TYR A 153 -0.41 -36.43 -17.24
CA TYR A 153 0.01 -36.59 -15.84
C TYR A 153 -1.02 -36.02 -14.83
N TYR A 154 -2.08 -35.38 -15.32
CA TYR A 154 -3.05 -34.67 -14.48
C TYR A 154 -3.93 -35.64 -13.68
N ASP A 155 -4.72 -36.49 -14.36
CA ASP A 155 -5.68 -37.42 -13.76
C ASP A 155 -5.04 -38.77 -13.34
N GLN A 156 -3.88 -38.71 -12.69
CA GLN A 156 -3.15 -39.90 -12.23
C GLN A 156 -2.91 -39.86 -10.71
N ASP A 157 -2.90 -41.04 -10.08
CA ASP A 157 -2.56 -41.24 -8.67
C ASP A 157 -1.03 -41.18 -8.46
N ILE A 158 -0.41 -40.07 -8.87
CA ILE A 158 1.05 -39.82 -8.76
C ILE A 158 1.31 -38.39 -8.31
N TRP A 159 2.46 -38.14 -7.68
CA TRP A 159 2.91 -36.78 -7.33
C TRP A 159 4.33 -36.48 -7.81
N SER A 160 4.89 -37.40 -8.59
CA SER A 160 6.11 -37.21 -9.37
C SER A 160 5.98 -38.00 -10.67
N ALA A 161 6.71 -37.58 -11.69
CA ALA A 161 6.76 -38.25 -12.99
C ALA A 161 8.21 -38.49 -13.41
N ASP A 162 8.47 -39.66 -13.96
CA ASP A 162 9.73 -39.97 -14.63
C ASP A 162 9.71 -39.36 -16.03
N ILE A 163 10.64 -38.43 -16.28
CA ILE A 163 10.79 -37.69 -17.52
C ILE A 163 12.05 -38.15 -18.22
N GLU A 164 11.90 -38.72 -19.41
CA GLU A 164 13.01 -39.08 -20.28
C GLU A 164 13.63 -37.82 -20.89
N THR A 165 14.93 -37.62 -20.68
CA THR A 165 15.71 -36.52 -21.24
C THR A 165 16.90 -37.03 -22.06
N VAL A 166 17.59 -36.15 -22.77
CA VAL A 166 18.86 -36.47 -23.45
C VAL A 166 19.95 -37.02 -22.52
N ASP A 167 19.91 -36.64 -21.24
CA ASP A 167 20.87 -37.08 -20.21
C ASP A 167 20.38 -38.29 -19.41
N GLY A 168 19.19 -38.82 -19.75
CA GLY A 168 18.55 -39.96 -19.10
C GLY A 168 17.25 -39.60 -18.38
N THR A 169 16.71 -40.55 -17.62
CA THR A 169 15.46 -40.39 -16.88
C THR A 169 15.67 -39.54 -15.63
N THR A 170 14.86 -38.48 -15.47
CA THR A 170 14.82 -37.63 -14.27
C THR A 170 13.41 -37.65 -13.67
N THR A 171 13.30 -37.85 -12.35
CA THR A 171 12.02 -37.83 -11.66
C THR A 171 11.70 -36.42 -11.16
N LEU A 172 10.61 -35.82 -11.66
CA LEU A 172 10.17 -34.47 -11.28
C LEU A 172 8.92 -34.51 -10.39
N PRO A 173 8.89 -33.83 -9.23
CA PRO A 173 7.67 -33.56 -8.47
C PRO A 173 6.64 -32.80 -9.31
N ILE A 174 5.36 -33.12 -9.14
CA ILE A 174 4.25 -32.55 -9.92
C ILE A 174 3.55 -31.44 -9.15
N ILE A 175 3.24 -30.34 -9.84
CA ILE A 175 2.31 -29.29 -9.43
C ILE A 175 1.12 -29.29 -10.40
N ARG A 176 -0.09 -29.48 -9.87
CA ARG A 176 -1.33 -29.52 -10.67
C ARG A 176 -2.06 -28.19 -10.63
N SER A 177 -2.53 -27.72 -11.79
CA SER A 177 -3.52 -26.64 -11.87
C SER A 177 -4.76 -27.13 -12.62
N GLY A 178 -5.92 -27.05 -11.98
CA GLY A 178 -7.17 -27.48 -12.62
C GLY A 178 -7.64 -26.58 -13.77
N THR A 179 -6.97 -25.47 -14.02
CA THR A 179 -7.31 -24.57 -15.13
C THR A 179 -6.12 -24.34 -16.03
N ASN A 180 -6.40 -24.10 -17.31
CA ASN A 180 -5.38 -23.91 -18.35
C ASN A 180 -4.44 -22.73 -18.08
N ILE A 181 -4.98 -21.64 -17.53
CA ILE A 181 -4.21 -20.46 -17.16
C ILE A 181 -3.92 -20.52 -15.66
N THR A 182 -2.64 -20.48 -15.33
CA THR A 182 -2.14 -20.46 -13.94
C THR A 182 -1.33 -19.19 -13.73
N TRP A 183 -1.63 -18.48 -12.65
CA TRP A 183 -0.84 -17.32 -12.23
C TRP A 183 0.24 -17.77 -11.25
N VAL A 184 1.49 -17.45 -11.55
CA VAL A 184 2.62 -17.65 -10.65
C VAL A 184 3.04 -16.28 -10.12
N VAL A 185 3.05 -16.15 -8.79
CA VAL A 185 3.54 -14.95 -8.10
C VAL A 185 4.60 -15.36 -7.12
N MET A 186 5.84 -15.02 -7.44
CA MET A 186 6.96 -15.12 -6.54
C MET A 186 7.19 -13.78 -5.83
N ARG A 187 7.31 -13.85 -4.51
CA ARG A 187 7.70 -12.73 -3.65
C ARG A 187 9.04 -13.10 -3.05
N GLN A 188 10.10 -12.44 -3.49
CA GLN A 188 11.43 -12.57 -2.90
C GLN A 188 11.64 -11.38 -1.98
N PHE A 189 11.97 -11.63 -0.71
CA PHE A 189 12.09 -10.55 0.27
C PHE A 189 13.45 -9.90 0.23
N VAL A 190 13.45 -8.59 0.45
CA VAL A 190 14.62 -7.73 0.31
C VAL A 190 14.55 -6.58 1.30
N ASN A 191 15.72 -6.01 1.64
CA ASN A 191 15.73 -4.71 2.28
C ASN A 191 15.42 -3.62 1.24
N GLY A 192 14.15 -3.18 1.15
CA GLY A 192 13.74 -2.13 0.20
C GLY A 192 14.29 -0.73 0.50
N LEU A 193 15.02 -0.56 1.61
CA LEU A 193 15.71 0.68 1.99
C LEU A 193 17.20 0.64 1.65
N ASP A 194 17.67 -0.42 1.00
CA ASP A 194 19.06 -0.62 0.58
C ASP A 194 19.09 -1.06 -0.89
N VAL A 195 19.59 -0.18 -1.76
CA VAL A 195 19.67 -0.42 -3.20
C VAL A 195 20.63 -1.58 -3.52
N GLY A 196 21.70 -1.75 -2.75
CA GLY A 196 22.62 -2.89 -2.91
C GLY A 196 21.94 -4.21 -2.57
N SER A 197 21.09 -4.24 -1.54
CA SER A 197 20.26 -5.41 -1.21
C SER A 197 19.27 -5.73 -2.35
N ILE A 198 18.66 -4.71 -2.96
CA ILE A 198 17.78 -4.87 -4.12
C ILE A 198 18.53 -5.51 -5.30
N GLU A 199 19.72 -5.02 -5.62
CA GLU A 199 20.56 -5.56 -6.68
C GLU A 199 20.97 -7.02 -6.41
N GLU A 200 21.46 -7.33 -5.21
CA GLU A 200 21.86 -8.69 -4.82
C GLU A 200 20.70 -9.69 -4.99
N VAL A 201 19.53 -9.33 -4.47
CA VAL A 201 18.34 -10.19 -4.54
C VAL A 201 17.82 -10.33 -5.98
N TYR A 202 17.89 -9.27 -6.78
CA TYR A 202 17.54 -9.35 -8.20
C TYR A 202 18.48 -10.29 -8.96
N ASN A 203 19.79 -10.18 -8.73
CA ASN A 203 20.80 -11.04 -9.36
C ASN A 203 20.60 -12.51 -8.96
N LEU A 204 20.27 -12.78 -7.70
CA LEU A 204 19.90 -14.13 -7.24
C LEU A 204 18.65 -14.67 -7.95
N ASN A 205 17.62 -13.85 -8.12
CA ASN A 205 16.39 -14.24 -8.82
C ASN A 205 16.61 -14.50 -10.31
N SER A 206 17.53 -13.77 -10.92
CA SER A 206 17.77 -13.77 -12.36
C SER A 206 18.77 -14.84 -12.80
N GLY A 207 19.80 -15.11 -11.99
CA GLY A 207 20.92 -15.97 -12.38
C GLY A 207 21.70 -15.39 -13.56
N ASN A 208 22.61 -16.18 -14.15
CA ASN A 208 23.35 -15.77 -15.36
C ASN A 208 23.55 -16.94 -16.34
N GLU A 209 23.95 -16.63 -17.58
CA GLU A 209 24.13 -17.64 -18.65
C GLU A 209 25.25 -18.65 -18.36
N GLN A 210 26.34 -18.22 -17.72
CA GLN A 210 27.55 -19.03 -17.51
C GLN A 210 27.35 -20.06 -16.39
N ASP A 211 26.84 -19.60 -15.25
CA ASP A 211 26.69 -20.39 -14.03
C ASP A 211 25.29 -21.02 -13.94
N GLY A 212 24.35 -20.56 -14.75
CA GLY A 212 22.93 -20.86 -14.60
C GLY A 212 22.35 -20.17 -13.36
N GLY A 213 21.37 -20.83 -12.73
CA GLY A 213 20.69 -20.31 -11.54
C GLY A 213 19.55 -19.34 -11.87
N GLY A 214 19.06 -18.66 -10.82
CA GLY A 214 17.80 -17.93 -10.88
C GLY A 214 16.59 -18.84 -11.06
N PHE A 215 15.40 -18.24 -10.95
CA PHE A 215 14.15 -18.94 -11.23
C PHE A 215 13.91 -18.96 -12.75
N GLN A 216 13.79 -20.15 -13.33
CA GLN A 216 13.67 -20.33 -14.78
C GLN A 216 12.47 -21.24 -15.13
N LEU A 217 11.94 -21.08 -16.34
CA LEU A 217 10.82 -21.86 -16.87
C LEU A 217 11.16 -22.34 -18.28
N ALA A 218 10.76 -23.57 -18.60
CA ALA A 218 10.78 -24.08 -19.97
C ALA A 218 9.61 -25.02 -20.22
N SER A 219 9.27 -25.25 -21.49
CA SER A 219 8.31 -26.30 -21.82
C SER A 219 8.90 -27.68 -21.51
N LEU A 220 8.04 -28.67 -21.26
CA LEU A 220 8.49 -30.04 -21.04
C LEU A 220 9.33 -30.58 -22.22
N SER A 221 9.01 -30.23 -23.46
CA SER A 221 9.77 -30.71 -24.63
C SER A 221 11.17 -30.11 -24.66
N THR A 222 11.30 -28.82 -24.37
CA THR A 222 12.62 -28.18 -24.25
C THR A 222 13.44 -28.85 -23.15
N TYR A 223 12.83 -29.10 -21.99
CA TYR A 223 13.50 -29.81 -20.90
C TYR A 223 13.95 -31.24 -21.30
N GLN A 224 13.12 -31.98 -22.04
CA GLN A 224 13.47 -33.31 -22.54
C GLN A 224 14.62 -33.27 -23.56
N GLU A 225 14.64 -32.26 -24.43
CA GLU A 225 15.65 -32.07 -25.46
C GLU A 225 16.99 -31.57 -24.90
N GLU A 226 16.96 -30.74 -23.86
CA GLU A 226 18.15 -30.08 -23.29
C GLU A 226 18.68 -30.75 -22.02
N GLY A 227 17.90 -31.62 -21.37
CA GLY A 227 18.27 -32.29 -20.11
C GLY A 227 18.14 -31.41 -18.86
N LYS A 228 17.80 -30.13 -19.04
CA LYS A 228 17.68 -29.11 -18.00
C LYS A 228 16.77 -27.97 -18.47
N VAL A 229 16.35 -27.11 -17.54
CA VAL A 229 15.74 -25.82 -17.90
C VAL A 229 16.84 -24.86 -18.39
N PRO A 230 16.83 -24.38 -19.65
CA PRO A 230 17.79 -23.39 -20.12
C PRO A 230 17.63 -22.06 -19.40
N TRP A 231 18.73 -21.34 -19.24
CA TRP A 231 18.71 -19.97 -18.74
C TRP A 231 18.22 -19.04 -19.84
N GLU A 232 17.24 -18.19 -19.53
CA GLU A 232 16.88 -17.04 -20.34
C GLU A 232 17.22 -15.75 -19.58
N ALA A 233 17.67 -14.73 -20.33
CA ALA A 233 17.91 -13.41 -19.78
C ALA A 233 16.62 -12.85 -19.15
N PRO A 234 16.70 -12.24 -17.95
CA PRO A 234 15.52 -11.68 -17.31
C PRO A 234 14.99 -10.51 -18.13
N ASN A 235 13.66 -10.37 -18.15
CA ASN A 235 13.01 -9.17 -18.63
C ASN A 235 12.38 -8.44 -17.44
N SER A 236 12.80 -7.20 -17.25
CA SER A 236 12.35 -6.27 -16.22
C SER A 236 11.71 -5.00 -16.80
N ASP A 237 11.63 -4.91 -18.12
CA ASP A 237 11.20 -3.70 -18.81
C ASP A 237 9.68 -3.59 -18.82
N LEU A 238 9.19 -2.38 -18.51
CA LEU A 238 7.76 -2.07 -18.52
C LEU A 238 7.41 -1.18 -19.70
N ASP A 239 6.60 -1.69 -20.62
CA ASP A 239 5.95 -0.86 -21.63
C ASP A 239 4.66 -0.26 -21.05
N THR A 240 4.72 1.03 -20.71
CA THR A 240 3.58 1.77 -20.16
C THR A 240 2.79 2.54 -21.22
N GLU A 241 3.18 2.50 -22.50
CA GLU A 241 2.44 3.18 -23.55
C GLU A 241 1.26 2.34 -24.06
N GLY A 242 0.02 2.81 -23.87
CA GLY A 242 -1.05 2.36 -24.77
C GLY A 242 -2.51 2.49 -24.35
N LEU A 243 -3.34 2.54 -25.39
CA LEU A 243 -4.81 2.37 -25.39
C LEU A 243 -5.32 1.13 -24.64
N ARG A 244 -4.45 0.17 -24.31
CA ARG A 244 -4.81 -1.11 -23.68
C ARG A 244 -4.80 -1.07 -22.15
N ILE A 245 -3.96 -0.22 -21.52
CA ILE A 245 -4.07 0.10 -20.08
C ILE A 245 -5.47 0.67 -19.79
N LEU A 246 -5.99 1.53 -20.68
CA LEU A 246 -7.37 2.03 -20.63
C LEU A 246 -8.45 0.95 -20.71
N LEU A 247 -8.16 -0.21 -21.29
CA LEU A 247 -9.13 -1.30 -21.51
C LEU A 247 -9.06 -2.40 -20.45
N PHE A 248 -7.86 -2.66 -19.90
CA PHE A 248 -7.60 -3.79 -19.00
C PHE A 248 -7.00 -3.39 -17.64
N GLY A 249 -6.51 -2.16 -17.47
CA GLY A 249 -5.95 -1.67 -16.20
C GLY A 249 -6.94 -1.63 -15.04
N SER A 250 -8.25 -1.64 -15.33
CA SER A 250 -9.29 -1.72 -14.28
C SER A 250 -10.49 -2.56 -14.74
N ALA A 251 -11.16 -3.20 -13.79
CA ALA A 251 -12.40 -3.92 -14.06
C ALA A 251 -13.46 -2.95 -14.65
N PRO A 252 -14.24 -3.33 -15.69
CA PRO A 252 -15.22 -2.44 -16.34
C PRO A 252 -16.42 -1.99 -15.48
N ASN A 253 -16.19 -1.15 -14.48
CA ASN A 253 -17.18 -0.67 -13.50
C ASN A 253 -18.35 0.14 -14.09
N GLN A 254 -18.19 0.72 -15.28
CA GLN A 254 -19.24 1.48 -15.98
C GLN A 254 -19.99 0.66 -17.04
N SER A 255 -19.54 -0.56 -17.35
CA SER A 255 -20.11 -1.36 -18.44
C SER A 255 -20.25 -2.84 -18.08
N ALA A 256 -21.44 -3.20 -17.58
CA ALA A 256 -21.82 -4.59 -17.33
C ALA A 256 -21.57 -5.49 -18.56
N TYR A 257 -21.87 -5.02 -19.77
CA TYR A 257 -21.63 -5.81 -20.99
C TYR A 257 -20.13 -6.12 -21.20
N ARG A 258 -19.24 -5.13 -21.03
CA ARG A 258 -17.80 -5.33 -21.18
C ARG A 258 -17.28 -6.29 -20.11
N TYR A 259 -17.69 -6.08 -18.85
CA TYR A 259 -17.33 -6.97 -17.74
C TYR A 259 -17.74 -8.43 -18.03
N PHE A 260 -19.01 -8.68 -18.35
CA PHE A 260 -19.48 -10.04 -18.60
C PHE A 260 -18.91 -10.65 -19.89
N LYS A 261 -18.52 -9.83 -20.87
CA LYS A 261 -17.77 -10.29 -22.05
C LYS A 261 -16.35 -10.75 -21.69
N GLN A 262 -15.65 -10.01 -20.83
CA GLN A 262 -14.33 -10.41 -20.31
C GLN A 262 -14.44 -11.67 -19.44
N MET A 263 -15.36 -11.70 -18.47
CA MET A 263 -15.68 -12.89 -17.66
C MET A 263 -15.98 -14.12 -18.52
N GLY A 264 -16.83 -13.97 -19.56
CA GLY A 264 -17.18 -15.07 -20.45
C GLY A 264 -16.00 -15.59 -21.27
N ARG A 265 -15.01 -14.74 -21.58
CA ARG A 265 -13.75 -15.19 -22.21
C ARG A 265 -12.89 -15.95 -21.21
N GLY A 266 -12.79 -15.48 -19.96
CA GLY A 266 -12.08 -16.15 -18.88
C GLY A 266 -12.61 -17.57 -18.63
N LEU A 267 -13.92 -17.73 -18.44
CA LEU A 267 -14.56 -19.03 -18.26
C LEU A 267 -14.39 -19.98 -19.45
N ARG A 268 -14.35 -19.45 -20.67
CA ARG A 268 -14.14 -20.28 -21.87
C ARG A 268 -12.70 -20.75 -22.00
N LYS A 269 -11.73 -19.90 -21.64
CA LYS A 269 -10.31 -20.28 -21.59
C LYS A 269 -10.05 -21.30 -20.47
N ASN A 270 -10.81 -21.20 -19.38
CA ASN A 270 -10.63 -21.99 -18.16
C ASN A 270 -11.94 -22.65 -17.72
N PRO A 271 -12.29 -23.82 -18.28
CA PRO A 271 -13.45 -24.58 -17.84
C PRO A 271 -13.38 -24.94 -16.34
N ILE A 272 -14.55 -25.02 -15.69
CA ILE A 272 -14.63 -25.45 -14.28
C ILE A 272 -14.28 -26.94 -14.19
N PRO A 273 -13.27 -27.35 -13.38
CA PRO A 273 -12.87 -28.74 -13.21
C PRO A 273 -13.99 -29.59 -12.61
N ILE A 274 -13.95 -30.89 -12.90
CA ILE A 274 -14.82 -31.88 -12.26
C ILE A 274 -14.23 -32.21 -10.89
N TYR A 275 -15.09 -32.46 -9.92
CA TYR A 275 -14.69 -32.92 -8.58
C TYR A 275 -14.07 -34.31 -8.63
N GLN A 276 -12.80 -34.42 -8.24
CA GLN A 276 -12.06 -35.67 -8.07
C GLN A 276 -11.33 -35.68 -6.72
N ASN A 277 -11.47 -36.77 -5.96
CA ASN A 277 -10.73 -36.94 -4.71
C ASN A 277 -9.32 -37.48 -5.02
N LEU A 278 -8.26 -36.72 -4.76
CA LEU A 278 -6.88 -37.22 -4.85
C LEU A 278 -6.23 -37.39 -3.47
N GLY A 279 -7.04 -37.56 -2.42
CA GLY A 279 -6.55 -37.72 -1.07
C GLY A 279 -5.80 -39.05 -0.88
N GLU A 280 -4.93 -39.11 0.12
CA GLU A 280 -4.08 -40.30 0.37
C GLU A 280 -4.91 -41.55 0.67
N SER A 281 -6.08 -41.39 1.31
CA SER A 281 -6.98 -42.52 1.59
C SER A 281 -7.62 -43.12 0.34
N GLU A 282 -7.82 -42.31 -0.69
CA GLU A 282 -8.43 -42.72 -1.96
C GLU A 282 -7.36 -43.28 -2.91
N THR A 283 -6.22 -42.59 -3.02
CA THR A 283 -5.18 -42.87 -4.02
C THR A 283 -4.08 -43.82 -3.51
N GLY A 284 -3.90 -43.91 -2.19
CA GLY A 284 -2.77 -44.63 -1.58
C GLY A 284 -1.41 -43.95 -1.77
N VAL A 285 -1.38 -42.70 -2.25
CA VAL A 285 -0.15 -41.95 -2.52
C VAL A 285 -0.08 -40.69 -1.66
N SER A 286 1.08 -40.45 -1.04
CA SER A 286 1.25 -39.28 -0.17
C SER A 286 1.20 -37.97 -0.94
N VAL A 287 0.49 -36.99 -0.38
CA VAL A 287 0.29 -35.67 -0.99
C VAL A 287 1.44 -34.74 -0.57
N PRO A 288 2.13 -34.08 -1.52
CA PRO A 288 3.24 -33.19 -1.20
C PRO A 288 2.86 -32.00 -0.29
N SER A 289 3.84 -31.54 0.49
CA SER A 289 3.67 -30.42 1.42
C SER A 289 3.50 -29.06 0.74
N TYR A 290 3.85 -28.91 -0.54
CA TYR A 290 3.63 -27.67 -1.31
C TYR A 290 2.23 -27.53 -1.89
N THR A 291 1.42 -28.59 -1.90
CA THR A 291 0.06 -28.56 -2.45
C THR A 291 -0.93 -27.88 -1.49
N LEU A 292 -1.80 -27.03 -2.05
CA LEU A 292 -2.91 -26.37 -1.36
C LEU A 292 -4.24 -26.82 -1.98
N TRP A 293 -5.18 -27.30 -1.16
CA TRP A 293 -6.51 -27.78 -1.58
C TRP A 293 -7.67 -27.01 -0.95
N GLN A 294 -8.90 -27.28 -1.40
CA GLN A 294 -10.10 -26.65 -0.87
C GLN A 294 -10.21 -26.83 0.65
N GLY A 295 -10.37 -25.74 1.39
CA GLY A 295 -10.45 -25.78 2.86
C GLY A 295 -9.16 -26.23 3.56
N SER A 296 -8.06 -26.41 2.81
CA SER A 296 -6.82 -26.94 3.35
C SER A 296 -6.00 -25.94 4.13
N ARG A 297 -5.41 -26.49 5.17
CA ARG A 297 -4.23 -26.03 5.90
C ARG A 297 -4.35 -24.81 6.77
N ASN A 298 -5.38 -23.97 6.77
CA ASN A 298 -5.60 -23.14 7.95
C ASN A 298 -6.12 -24.06 9.10
N PRO A 299 -5.33 -24.34 10.15
CA PRO A 299 -5.71 -25.27 11.22
C PRO A 299 -6.86 -24.76 12.08
N ASP A 300 -7.24 -23.50 11.92
CA ASP A 300 -8.42 -22.90 12.55
C ASP A 300 -9.70 -23.28 11.78
N GLN A 301 -9.57 -23.79 10.55
CA GLN A 301 -10.68 -24.12 9.65
C GLN A 301 -10.96 -25.63 9.54
N THR A 302 -10.06 -26.50 10.00
CA THR A 302 -10.09 -27.97 9.80
C THR A 302 -11.14 -28.75 10.60
N LEU A 303 -12.20 -28.10 11.10
CA LEU A 303 -13.24 -28.79 11.86
C LEU A 303 -14.30 -29.53 11.02
N LYS A 304 -14.23 -29.49 9.67
CA LYS A 304 -15.30 -30.04 8.81
C LYS A 304 -14.90 -31.03 7.71
N GLN A 305 -13.64 -31.07 7.28
CA GLN A 305 -13.16 -32.01 6.26
C GLN A 305 -11.96 -32.77 6.84
N THR A 306 -11.91 -34.08 6.61
CA THR A 306 -10.79 -34.93 7.03
C THR A 306 -9.55 -34.59 6.20
N ALA A 307 -8.36 -34.76 6.77
CA ALA A 307 -7.10 -34.49 6.08
C ALA A 307 -6.91 -35.32 4.80
N ASP A 308 -7.69 -36.40 4.64
CA ASP A 308 -7.57 -37.38 3.56
C ASP A 308 -8.49 -37.13 2.36
N ASP A 309 -9.13 -35.96 2.28
CA ASP A 309 -10.00 -35.55 1.17
C ASP A 309 -9.37 -34.37 0.42
N TRP A 310 -8.74 -34.65 -0.73
CA TRP A 310 -8.14 -33.62 -1.59
C TRP A 310 -9.06 -33.31 -2.77
N TYR A 311 -9.32 -32.03 -3.02
CA TYR A 311 -10.04 -31.55 -4.21
C TYR A 311 -9.41 -30.26 -4.70
N GLU A 312 -9.37 -30.04 -6.02
CA GLU A 312 -8.98 -28.73 -6.53
C GLU A 312 -9.97 -27.68 -6.02
N ALA A 313 -9.45 -26.53 -5.58
CA ALA A 313 -10.27 -25.50 -4.95
C ALA A 313 -11.39 -24.96 -5.86
N THR A 314 -11.19 -25.00 -7.19
CA THR A 314 -12.20 -24.62 -8.19
C THR A 314 -13.11 -25.78 -8.62
N ALA A 315 -12.78 -27.03 -8.32
CA ALA A 315 -13.54 -28.19 -8.77
C ALA A 315 -14.96 -28.22 -8.20
N MET A 316 -15.90 -28.68 -9.02
CA MET A 316 -17.30 -28.79 -8.63
C MET A 316 -17.89 -30.12 -9.07
N ASP A 317 -18.74 -30.70 -8.22
CA ASP A 317 -19.55 -31.83 -8.64
C ASP A 317 -20.51 -31.42 -9.78
N GLU A 318 -20.91 -32.42 -10.57
CA GLU A 318 -21.75 -32.24 -11.74
C GLU A 318 -23.09 -31.55 -11.45
N LEU A 319 -23.69 -31.78 -10.28
CA LEU A 319 -24.98 -31.19 -9.92
C LEU A 319 -24.83 -29.71 -9.59
N ASN A 320 -23.80 -29.35 -8.84
CA ASN A 320 -23.45 -27.98 -8.49
C ASN A 320 -23.02 -27.18 -9.72
N LYS A 321 -22.20 -27.76 -10.60
CA LYS A 321 -21.81 -27.17 -11.89
C LYS A 321 -23.04 -26.88 -12.75
N LYS A 322 -23.94 -27.86 -12.93
CA LYS A 322 -25.22 -27.68 -13.65
C LYS A 322 -26.12 -26.62 -13.02
N ARG A 323 -26.18 -26.56 -11.69
CA ARG A 323 -26.96 -25.54 -10.96
C ARG A 323 -26.44 -24.13 -11.23
N ILE A 324 -25.12 -23.95 -11.22
CA ILE A 324 -24.48 -22.65 -11.50
C ILE A 324 -24.73 -22.25 -12.94
N PHE A 325 -24.42 -23.10 -13.92
CA PHE A 325 -24.64 -22.74 -15.33
C PHE A 325 -26.11 -22.52 -15.68
N ARG A 326 -27.07 -23.17 -15.00
CA ARG A 326 -28.50 -22.86 -15.14
C ARG A 326 -28.87 -21.45 -14.68
N ARG A 327 -28.20 -20.92 -13.65
CA ARG A 327 -28.36 -19.51 -13.23
C ARG A 327 -27.72 -18.58 -14.25
N LEU A 328 -26.48 -18.85 -14.61
CA LEU A 328 -25.69 -18.03 -15.54
C LEU A 328 -26.32 -17.93 -16.94
N SER A 329 -26.96 -19.00 -17.42
CA SER A 329 -27.55 -19.05 -18.76
C SER A 329 -28.68 -18.04 -18.96
N SER A 330 -29.35 -17.59 -17.89
CA SER A 330 -30.42 -16.60 -18.00
C SER A 330 -29.94 -15.23 -18.48
N ILE A 331 -28.68 -14.92 -18.19
CA ILE A 331 -28.03 -13.70 -18.67
C ILE A 331 -27.19 -13.96 -19.93
N GLY A 332 -27.16 -15.20 -20.42
CA GLY A 332 -26.39 -15.60 -21.60
C GLY A 332 -24.96 -16.05 -21.30
N LEU A 333 -24.60 -16.33 -20.05
CA LEU A 333 -23.30 -16.91 -19.70
C LEU A 333 -23.35 -18.44 -19.73
N SER A 334 -22.35 -19.04 -20.37
CA SER A 334 -22.15 -20.49 -20.47
C SER A 334 -20.66 -20.80 -20.61
N GLU A 335 -20.29 -22.08 -20.71
CA GLU A 335 -18.93 -22.51 -21.05
C GLU A 335 -18.46 -21.96 -22.42
N LYS A 336 -19.38 -21.60 -23.31
CA LYS A 336 -19.06 -20.97 -24.61
C LYS A 336 -18.81 -19.45 -24.50
N GLY A 337 -18.94 -18.89 -23.30
CA GLY A 337 -18.80 -17.47 -23.00
C GLY A 337 -20.13 -16.73 -22.89
N PHE A 338 -20.10 -15.42 -23.13
CA PHE A 338 -21.22 -14.49 -22.92
C PHE A 338 -21.96 -14.14 -24.20
N ASN A 339 -23.19 -14.62 -24.33
CA ASN A 339 -24.10 -14.41 -25.45
C ASN A 339 -25.53 -14.14 -24.93
N PRO A 340 -25.85 -12.89 -24.54
CA PRO A 340 -27.15 -12.56 -23.96
C PRO A 340 -28.28 -12.72 -25.00
N ALA A 341 -29.38 -13.37 -24.60
CA ALA A 341 -30.58 -13.53 -25.42
C ALA A 341 -31.45 -12.25 -25.49
N PHE A 342 -31.04 -11.18 -24.82
CA PHE A 342 -31.69 -9.87 -24.84
C PHE A 342 -30.74 -8.80 -25.35
N ASP A 343 -31.28 -7.79 -26.02
CA ASP A 343 -30.52 -6.64 -26.50
C ASP A 343 -30.05 -5.77 -25.33
N VAL A 344 -28.77 -5.92 -24.98
CA VAL A 344 -28.08 -5.21 -23.89
C VAL A 344 -28.02 -3.69 -24.10
N SER A 345 -28.22 -3.20 -25.33
CA SER A 345 -28.18 -1.76 -25.64
C SER A 345 -29.48 -1.03 -25.28
N LYS A 346 -30.59 -1.76 -25.08
CA LYS A 346 -31.89 -1.16 -24.76
C LYS A 346 -31.82 -0.33 -23.48
N LYS A 347 -32.23 0.93 -23.57
CA LYS A 347 -32.26 1.89 -22.44
C LYS A 347 -33.57 1.87 -21.65
N SER A 348 -34.65 1.32 -22.21
CA SER A 348 -35.98 1.28 -21.56
C SER A 348 -35.93 0.60 -20.19
N GLN A 349 -36.57 1.20 -19.19
CA GLN A 349 -36.69 0.66 -17.83
C GLN A 349 -37.45 -0.66 -17.78
N LEU A 350 -38.31 -0.93 -18.78
CA LEU A 350 -39.06 -2.19 -18.89
C LEU A 350 -38.22 -3.35 -19.46
N SER A 351 -36.99 -3.09 -19.92
CA SER A 351 -36.15 -4.10 -20.55
C SER A 351 -35.38 -4.95 -19.54
N SER A 352 -35.05 -6.19 -19.90
CA SER A 352 -34.09 -7.02 -19.16
C SER A 352 -32.71 -6.39 -19.09
N ALA A 353 -32.32 -5.60 -20.10
CA ALA A 353 -31.05 -4.87 -20.12
C ALA A 353 -30.95 -3.82 -18.99
N TYR A 354 -32.08 -3.22 -18.60
CA TYR A 354 -32.12 -2.31 -17.45
C TYR A 354 -31.87 -3.06 -16.14
N ALA A 355 -32.56 -4.18 -15.92
CA ALA A 355 -32.38 -5.01 -14.72
C ALA A 355 -30.95 -5.58 -14.61
N PHE A 356 -30.37 -5.99 -15.75
CA PHE A 356 -28.98 -6.43 -15.86
C PHE A 356 -27.98 -5.35 -15.41
N ARG A 357 -28.09 -4.11 -15.93
CA ARG A 357 -27.22 -3.01 -15.51
C ARG A 357 -27.42 -2.59 -14.06
N ALA A 358 -28.68 -2.58 -13.59
CA ALA A 358 -28.99 -2.27 -12.20
C ALA A 358 -28.35 -3.28 -11.25
N ALA A 359 -28.51 -4.57 -11.52
CA ALA A 359 -27.90 -5.63 -10.72
C ALA A 359 -26.39 -5.57 -10.67
N TYR A 360 -25.73 -5.30 -11.81
CA TYR A 360 -24.28 -5.15 -11.86
C TYR A 360 -23.79 -4.01 -10.95
N ARG A 361 -24.40 -2.82 -11.05
CA ARG A 361 -24.05 -1.66 -10.21
C ARG A 361 -24.30 -1.94 -8.73
N ASP A 362 -25.45 -2.53 -8.42
CA ASP A 362 -25.83 -2.80 -7.03
C ASP A 362 -24.94 -3.90 -6.41
N ALA A 363 -24.52 -4.90 -7.20
CA ALA A 363 -23.58 -5.94 -6.77
C ALA A 363 -22.16 -5.39 -6.53
N LEU A 364 -21.66 -4.54 -7.44
CA LEU A 364 -20.40 -3.82 -7.25
C LEU A 364 -20.41 -2.99 -5.96
N LYS A 365 -21.43 -2.13 -5.78
CA LYS A 365 -21.58 -1.30 -4.59
C LYS A 365 -21.67 -2.14 -3.31
N TRP A 366 -22.43 -3.23 -3.35
CA TRP A 366 -22.57 -4.13 -2.21
C TRP A 366 -21.24 -4.81 -1.84
N LEU A 367 -20.50 -5.32 -2.84
CA LEU A 367 -19.24 -6.01 -2.60
C LEU A 367 -18.19 -5.05 -1.99
N GLN A 368 -18.08 -3.83 -2.53
CA GLN A 368 -17.18 -2.80 -2.00
C GLN A 368 -17.50 -2.45 -0.54
N GLY A 369 -18.78 -2.20 -0.22
CA GLY A 369 -19.18 -1.92 1.16
C GLY A 369 -18.95 -3.09 2.10
N TYR A 370 -19.25 -4.32 1.65
CA TYR A 370 -19.06 -5.52 2.46
C TYR A 370 -17.58 -5.85 2.70
N ALA A 371 -16.69 -5.59 1.73
CA ALA A 371 -15.26 -5.78 1.90
C ALA A 371 -14.69 -4.87 3.00
N GLN A 372 -15.06 -3.59 3.00
CA GLN A 372 -14.66 -2.64 4.05
C GLN A 372 -15.14 -3.05 5.46
N ASP A 373 -16.37 -3.56 5.55
CA ASP A 373 -16.89 -4.12 6.81
C ASP A 373 -16.12 -5.41 7.23
N ALA A 374 -15.72 -6.25 6.27
CA ALA A 374 -15.07 -7.52 6.51
C ALA A 374 -13.61 -7.40 6.98
N ILE A 375 -12.90 -6.37 6.53
CA ILE A 375 -11.53 -6.06 6.96
C ILE A 375 -11.47 -5.22 8.25
N THR A 376 -12.62 -4.76 8.75
CA THR A 376 -12.66 -4.02 10.01
C THR A 376 -12.67 -4.99 11.19
N GLY A 377 -11.67 -4.89 12.06
CA GLY A 377 -11.51 -5.74 13.23
C GLY A 377 -12.55 -5.56 14.33
N ARG A 378 -12.39 -6.34 15.40
CA ARG A 378 -13.17 -6.20 16.65
C ARG A 378 -12.29 -5.65 17.77
N LYS A 379 -12.91 -5.16 18.85
CA LYS A 379 -12.20 -4.59 20.01
C LYS A 379 -11.15 -5.55 20.61
N LYS A 380 -11.47 -6.83 20.79
CA LYS A 380 -10.52 -7.87 21.25
C LYS A 380 -9.26 -8.05 20.38
N TYR A 381 -9.22 -7.44 19.20
CA TYR A 381 -8.11 -7.48 18.25
C TYR A 381 -7.58 -6.07 17.95
N ASN A 382 -7.83 -5.08 18.83
CA ASN A 382 -7.51 -3.67 18.64
C ASN A 382 -8.01 -3.12 17.29
N TYR A 383 -9.14 -3.62 16.80
CA TYR A 383 -9.72 -3.29 15.50
C TYR A 383 -8.87 -3.60 14.26
N TRP A 384 -7.79 -4.37 14.40
CA TRP A 384 -7.16 -5.07 13.29
C TRP A 384 -8.12 -6.11 12.72
N GLY A 385 -8.24 -6.17 11.40
CA GLY A 385 -8.97 -7.19 10.66
C GLY A 385 -8.04 -8.28 10.16
N PRO A 386 -7.76 -9.34 10.96
CA PRO A 386 -6.87 -10.43 10.58
C PRO A 386 -7.59 -11.43 9.66
N ASN A 387 -8.31 -10.98 8.62
CA ASN A 387 -9.28 -11.79 7.89
C ASN A 387 -8.66 -13.04 7.22
N ASN A 388 -8.54 -14.12 7.99
CA ASN A 388 -7.83 -15.34 7.62
C ASN A 388 -8.78 -16.50 7.28
N ASP A 389 -10.10 -16.29 7.33
CA ASP A 389 -11.09 -17.36 7.12
C ASP A 389 -11.39 -17.57 5.63
N GLY A 390 -11.02 -18.75 5.11
CA GLY A 390 -11.15 -19.16 3.71
C GLY A 390 -10.31 -18.36 2.70
N LEU A 391 -9.35 -17.55 3.15
CA LEU A 391 -8.49 -16.75 2.28
C LEU A 391 -7.45 -17.63 1.55
N GLY A 392 -7.15 -17.31 0.29
CA GLY A 392 -6.19 -18.06 -0.55
C GLY A 392 -6.72 -19.39 -1.09
N SER A 393 -7.61 -20.08 -0.40
CA SER A 393 -8.34 -21.26 -0.91
C SER A 393 -9.82 -21.19 -0.52
N TYR A 394 -10.67 -20.95 -1.51
CA TYR A 394 -12.05 -20.55 -1.30
C TYR A 394 -13.04 -21.68 -1.56
N ASN A 395 -13.91 -21.96 -0.59
CA ASN A 395 -14.97 -22.95 -0.74
C ASN A 395 -15.96 -22.61 -1.87
N ASN A 396 -16.41 -23.60 -2.64
CA ASN A 396 -17.42 -23.44 -3.69
C ASN A 396 -18.85 -23.31 -3.12
N SER A 397 -19.06 -22.26 -2.31
CA SER A 397 -20.28 -21.92 -1.59
C SER A 397 -20.58 -20.43 -1.70
N ASP A 398 -21.80 -20.00 -1.37
CA ASP A 398 -22.17 -18.57 -1.36
C ASP A 398 -21.20 -17.72 -0.50
N LYS A 399 -20.68 -18.26 0.62
CA LYS A 399 -19.69 -17.57 1.46
C LYS A 399 -18.33 -17.49 0.76
N GLY A 400 -17.81 -18.61 0.26
CA GLY A 400 -16.50 -18.63 -0.39
C GLY A 400 -16.46 -17.85 -1.71
N PHE A 401 -17.54 -17.80 -2.48
CA PHE A 401 -17.63 -16.90 -3.65
C PHE A 401 -17.53 -15.43 -3.25
N VAL A 402 -18.13 -15.05 -2.13
CA VAL A 402 -18.02 -13.68 -1.59
C VAL A 402 -16.60 -13.42 -1.10
N THR A 403 -16.02 -14.31 -0.28
CA THR A 403 -14.62 -14.17 0.22
C THR A 403 -13.63 -14.05 -0.94
N ARG A 404 -13.78 -14.87 -1.99
CA ARG A 404 -12.95 -14.83 -3.20
C ARG A 404 -13.08 -13.50 -3.94
N ALA A 405 -14.30 -13.00 -4.12
CA ALA A 405 -14.54 -11.72 -4.76
C ALA A 405 -14.00 -10.55 -3.93
N ILE A 406 -14.07 -10.63 -2.59
CA ILE A 406 -13.42 -9.66 -1.69
C ILE A 406 -11.91 -9.67 -1.92
N ALA A 407 -11.26 -10.83 -1.89
CA ALA A 407 -9.81 -10.92 -2.10
C ALA A 407 -9.37 -10.33 -3.45
N VAL A 408 -10.14 -10.57 -4.51
CA VAL A 408 -9.88 -9.97 -5.84
C VAL A 408 -9.97 -8.45 -5.79
N ILE A 409 -10.99 -7.87 -5.15
CA ILE A 409 -11.10 -6.41 -5.09
C ILE A 409 -10.08 -5.80 -4.13
N GLU A 410 -9.74 -6.46 -3.02
CA GLU A 410 -8.88 -5.95 -1.94
C GLU A 410 -7.37 -6.04 -2.24
N GLY A 411 -6.95 -7.04 -3.02
CA GLY A 411 -5.51 -7.30 -3.20
C GLY A 411 -5.14 -8.18 -4.39
N GLY A 412 -6.11 -8.56 -5.24
CA GLY A 412 -5.91 -9.38 -6.45
C GLY A 412 -5.52 -10.84 -6.21
N SER A 413 -4.60 -11.10 -5.29
CA SER A 413 -4.11 -12.41 -4.87
C SER A 413 -3.77 -12.40 -3.40
N ALA A 414 -4.28 -13.37 -2.65
CA ALA A 414 -3.90 -13.58 -1.26
C ALA A 414 -3.24 -14.95 -1.11
N ASN A 415 -2.14 -15.00 -0.35
CA ASN A 415 -1.60 -16.26 0.14
C ASN A 415 -2.63 -16.98 1.02
N ALA A 416 -2.51 -18.30 1.11
CA ALA A 416 -3.21 -19.02 2.16
C ALA A 416 -2.65 -18.55 3.53
N PRO A 417 -3.47 -18.46 4.59
CA PRO A 417 -3.05 -18.03 5.92
C PRO A 417 -1.87 -18.81 6.52
N VAL A 418 -1.61 -20.02 6.04
CA VAL A 418 -0.44 -20.83 6.43
C VAL A 418 0.88 -20.34 5.92
N ASP A 419 0.83 -19.50 4.89
CA ASP A 419 1.98 -18.93 4.23
C ASP A 419 2.16 -17.49 4.66
N ALA A 420 1.07 -16.72 4.65
CA ALA A 420 1.09 -15.34 5.07
C ALA A 420 -0.26 -14.85 5.57
N THR A 421 -0.25 -13.89 6.48
CA THR A 421 -1.43 -13.14 6.90
C THR A 421 -1.18 -11.64 6.79
N TYR A 422 -2.27 -10.90 6.55
CA TYR A 422 -2.23 -9.47 6.24
C TYR A 422 -3.23 -8.68 7.09
N PRO A 423 -3.09 -8.63 8.44
CA PRO A 423 -4.00 -7.84 9.24
C PRO A 423 -3.97 -6.37 8.82
N THR A 424 -5.15 -5.77 8.64
CA THR A 424 -5.29 -4.34 8.31
C THR A 424 -6.00 -3.57 9.41
N ALA A 425 -5.61 -2.32 9.64
CA ALA A 425 -6.31 -1.40 10.54
C ALA A 425 -6.67 -0.11 9.81
N ASN A 426 -7.97 0.22 9.81
CA ASN A 426 -8.52 1.53 9.41
C ASN A 426 -8.90 2.39 10.62
N TYR A 427 -8.74 1.82 11.82
CA TYR A 427 -9.15 2.41 13.08
C TYR A 427 -8.05 2.23 14.11
N ASP A 428 -7.95 3.16 15.05
CA ASP A 428 -7.15 3.00 16.26
C ASP A 428 -7.81 2.03 17.26
N SER A 429 -7.10 1.77 18.36
CA SER A 429 -7.56 0.90 19.46
C SER A 429 -8.85 1.36 20.14
N ASP A 430 -9.25 2.62 19.99
CA ASP A 430 -10.51 3.19 20.51
C ASP A 430 -11.64 3.21 19.47
N LYS A 431 -11.40 2.70 18.26
CA LYS A 431 -12.33 2.67 17.11
C LYS A 431 -12.54 4.02 16.43
N ASN A 432 -11.61 4.96 16.54
CA ASN A 432 -11.64 6.17 15.72
C ASN A 432 -10.86 5.94 14.42
N LYS A 433 -11.31 6.52 13.31
CA LYS A 433 -10.67 6.32 12.00
C LYS A 433 -9.23 6.83 12.01
N LEU A 434 -8.31 6.09 11.41
CA LEU A 434 -6.95 6.57 11.19
C LEU A 434 -6.97 7.72 10.18
N ILE A 435 -6.55 8.90 10.62
CA ILE A 435 -6.48 10.12 9.82
C ILE A 435 -5.19 10.87 10.18
N SER A 436 -4.48 11.38 9.18
CA SER A 436 -3.17 12.03 9.38
C SER A 436 -3.22 13.43 10.01
N THR A 437 -4.39 13.86 10.50
CA THR A 437 -4.51 15.02 11.38
C THR A 437 -4.12 14.71 12.83
N TYR A 438 -3.83 13.45 13.15
CA TYR A 438 -3.32 13.00 14.43
C TYR A 438 -2.00 12.27 14.24
N ASN A 439 -1.19 12.31 15.29
CA ASN A 439 -0.03 11.46 15.45
C ASN A 439 -0.45 10.12 16.05
N TYR A 440 0.29 9.06 15.73
CA TYR A 440 0.04 7.74 16.28
C TYR A 440 1.36 7.05 16.64
N SER A 441 1.29 6.10 17.56
CA SER A 441 2.40 5.20 17.87
C SER A 441 1.96 3.75 17.84
N LEU A 442 2.92 2.87 17.56
CA LEU A 442 2.80 1.42 17.70
C LEU A 442 3.99 0.90 18.48
N THR A 443 3.74 0.37 19.67
CA THR A 443 4.79 -0.18 20.53
C THR A 443 4.94 -1.68 20.28
N ILE A 444 6.14 -2.08 19.84
CA ILE A 444 6.52 -3.46 19.54
C ILE A 444 7.57 -3.95 20.55
N PRO A 445 7.19 -4.76 21.55
CA PRO A 445 8.14 -5.44 22.42
C PRO A 445 9.15 -6.32 21.68
N VAL A 446 10.43 -6.16 22.02
CA VAL A 446 11.57 -6.89 21.44
C VAL A 446 11.61 -8.36 21.88
N ASN A 447 11.04 -8.71 23.05
CA ASN A 447 11.21 -10.01 23.72
C ASN A 447 9.91 -10.77 24.05
N ASN A 448 8.87 -10.71 23.22
CA ASN A 448 7.55 -11.16 23.66
C ASN A 448 7.23 -12.66 23.50
N ARG A 449 6.59 -13.17 24.57
CA ARG A 449 6.01 -14.52 24.73
C ARG A 449 4.50 -14.52 24.42
N ILE A 450 3.98 -15.72 24.11
CA ILE A 450 2.59 -15.96 23.72
C ILE A 450 1.60 -15.86 24.89
N THR A 451 0.62 -14.95 24.80
CA THR A 451 -0.58 -14.90 25.66
C THR A 451 -1.86 -14.79 24.82
N LYS A 452 -2.99 -15.28 25.34
CA LYS A 452 -4.28 -15.30 24.63
C LYS A 452 -5.04 -13.97 24.79
N PRO A 453 -5.58 -13.36 23.72
CA PRO A 453 -6.36 -12.12 23.80
C PRO A 453 -7.73 -12.33 24.47
N SER A 454 -8.24 -11.29 25.14
CA SER A 454 -9.61 -11.25 25.69
C SER A 454 -10.27 -9.87 25.47
N GLU A 455 -11.58 -9.76 25.70
CA GLU A 455 -12.27 -8.46 25.64
C GLU A 455 -11.80 -7.50 26.76
N ASP A 456 -11.39 -8.05 27.91
CA ASP A 456 -10.92 -7.29 29.08
C ASP A 456 -9.43 -6.93 28.99
N ASN A 457 -8.66 -7.66 28.19
CA ASN A 457 -7.25 -7.40 27.92
C ASN A 457 -6.96 -7.68 26.42
N PRO A 458 -7.35 -6.76 25.52
CA PRO A 458 -7.18 -6.94 24.08
C PRO A 458 -5.71 -6.83 23.65
N SER A 459 -4.86 -6.23 24.50
CA SER A 459 -3.41 -6.04 24.32
C SER A 459 -2.56 -7.27 24.61
N ALA A 460 -3.13 -8.37 25.12
CA ALA A 460 -2.40 -9.60 25.39
C ALA A 460 -2.09 -10.35 24.08
N GLN A 461 -1.03 -9.96 23.37
CA GLN A 461 -0.67 -10.50 22.05
C GLN A 461 0.83 -10.62 21.80
N VAL A 462 1.14 -11.60 20.96
CA VAL A 462 2.45 -12.05 20.48
C VAL A 462 3.06 -11.00 19.56
N LEU A 463 4.24 -10.52 19.92
CA LEU A 463 5.15 -9.88 18.99
C LEU A 463 6.45 -10.66 19.09
N GLY A 464 6.58 -11.62 18.19
CA GLY A 464 7.88 -12.08 17.79
C GLY A 464 7.93 -11.87 16.29
N PRO A 465 9.10 -11.60 15.69
CA PRO A 465 9.23 -11.87 14.28
C PRO A 465 8.69 -13.29 14.06
N ALA A 466 7.76 -13.47 13.10
CA ALA A 466 7.66 -14.80 12.53
C ALA A 466 9.10 -15.14 12.13
N SER A 467 9.64 -16.34 12.40
CA SER A 467 11.02 -16.65 11.95
C SER A 467 11.21 -16.52 10.42
N GLY A 468 10.16 -16.12 9.67
CA GLY A 468 10.13 -15.67 8.29
C GLY A 468 10.16 -14.13 8.23
N VAL A 469 9.11 -13.49 7.71
CA VAL A 469 9.11 -12.04 7.42
C VAL A 469 7.96 -11.33 8.14
N THR A 470 8.26 -10.23 8.80
CA THR A 470 7.29 -9.32 9.42
C THR A 470 7.50 -7.91 8.90
N SER A 471 6.46 -7.22 8.44
CA SER A 471 6.53 -5.80 8.11
C SER A 471 5.24 -5.04 8.43
N MET A 472 5.34 -3.72 8.56
CA MET A 472 4.26 -2.77 8.79
C MET A 472 4.31 -1.72 7.69
N SER A 473 3.23 -1.55 6.95
CA SER A 473 3.14 -0.66 5.80
C SER A 473 1.97 0.31 5.94
N ILE A 474 2.14 1.55 5.49
CA ILE A 474 1.07 2.55 5.39
C ILE A 474 0.48 2.58 3.97
N TYR A 475 -0.84 2.71 3.88
CA TYR A 475 -1.59 2.89 2.64
C TYR A 475 -2.50 4.11 2.74
N GLN A 476 -2.56 4.92 1.67
CA GLN A 476 -3.61 5.93 1.56
C GLN A 476 -4.85 5.32 0.92
N VAL A 477 -6.02 5.49 1.55
CA VAL A 477 -7.24 4.75 1.19
C VAL A 477 -7.92 5.36 -0.04
N ASN A 478 -8.17 4.55 -1.08
CA ASN A 478 -8.79 4.98 -2.34
C ASN A 478 -9.96 4.07 -2.74
N ASP A 479 -11.14 4.65 -3.02
CA ASP A 479 -12.37 3.92 -3.39
C ASP A 479 -12.29 3.07 -4.69
N GLY A 480 -11.25 3.24 -5.51
CA GLY A 480 -11.11 2.61 -6.83
C GLY A 480 -9.97 1.59 -6.98
N TYR A 481 -9.00 1.61 -6.08
CA TYR A 481 -7.83 0.73 -6.05
C TYR A 481 -7.73 0.32 -4.60
N ALA A 482 -8.12 -0.91 -4.25
CA ALA A 482 -8.43 -1.24 -2.86
C ALA A 482 -7.43 -0.70 -1.87
N TYR A 483 -6.13 -0.81 -2.17
CA TYR A 483 -5.10 -0.01 -1.53
C TYR A 483 -4.03 0.24 -2.58
N SER A 484 -3.73 1.50 -2.89
CA SER A 484 -2.57 1.85 -3.70
C SER A 484 -1.46 2.23 -2.70
N PRO A 485 -0.49 1.37 -2.41
CA PRO A 485 0.71 1.73 -1.64
C PRO A 485 1.61 2.68 -2.38
N ASN A 486 1.24 3.09 -3.59
CA ASN A 486 2.00 4.06 -4.33
C ASN A 486 2.17 5.28 -3.43
N ILE A 487 3.40 5.39 -3.01
CA ILE A 487 3.73 5.81 -1.68
C ILE A 487 3.34 7.28 -1.53
N ILE A 488 2.85 7.64 -0.34
CA ILE A 488 2.57 9.03 0.02
C ILE A 488 3.80 9.85 -0.36
N ALA A 489 3.62 10.99 -1.02
CA ALA A 489 4.70 11.93 -1.32
C ALA A 489 5.67 12.08 -0.13
N ASN A 490 5.15 12.18 1.09
CA ASN A 490 5.88 12.28 2.35
C ASN A 490 6.91 11.18 2.65
N SER A 491 6.87 10.03 1.97
CA SER A 491 7.85 8.96 2.21
C SER A 491 9.29 9.33 1.91
N ILE A 492 9.51 10.30 1.02
CA ILE A 492 10.85 10.82 0.71
C ILE A 492 11.40 11.73 1.80
N ASN A 493 10.56 12.15 2.76
CA ASN A 493 10.99 13.03 3.84
C ASN A 493 11.78 12.26 4.90
N ASN A 494 11.63 10.93 4.99
CA ASN A 494 12.49 10.13 5.85
C ASN A 494 13.83 9.86 5.13
N LYS A 495 14.78 10.77 5.35
CA LYS A 495 16.10 10.75 4.69
C LYS A 495 17.11 9.83 5.38
N THR A 496 16.83 9.33 6.57
CA THR A 496 17.75 8.53 7.39
C THR A 496 18.31 7.30 6.68
N TYR A 497 17.51 6.71 5.80
CA TYR A 497 17.87 5.50 5.04
C TYR A 497 18.52 5.81 3.69
N THR A 498 18.83 7.07 3.40
CA THR A 498 19.42 7.51 2.13
C THR A 498 20.92 7.64 2.27
N PRO A 499 21.74 6.78 1.63
CA PRO A 499 23.17 6.95 1.62
C PRO A 499 23.56 8.14 0.72
N VAL A 500 24.34 9.07 1.27
CA VAL A 500 24.95 10.20 0.55
C VAL A 500 26.39 9.83 0.24
N GLU A 501 26.59 9.07 -0.85
CA GLU A 501 27.90 8.51 -1.23
C GLU A 501 28.15 8.52 -2.74
N THR A 502 27.19 9.02 -3.53
CA THR A 502 27.33 9.13 -4.99
C THR A 502 28.13 10.38 -5.32
N ILE A 503 29.25 10.24 -6.01
CA ILE A 503 30.08 11.37 -6.45
C ILE A 503 29.65 11.78 -7.85
N GLY A 504 29.05 12.97 -7.96
CA GLY A 504 28.71 13.60 -9.22
C GLY A 504 29.81 14.55 -9.71
N THR A 505 29.95 14.65 -11.03
CA THR A 505 30.80 15.66 -11.68
C THR A 505 29.95 16.64 -12.47
N PHE A 506 30.18 17.94 -12.29
CA PHE A 506 29.51 18.95 -13.10
C PHE A 506 30.04 18.94 -14.53
N VAL A 507 29.14 18.77 -15.50
CA VAL A 507 29.45 18.67 -16.93
C VAL A 507 28.58 19.65 -17.74
N GLN A 508 29.06 20.04 -18.91
CA GLN A 508 28.27 20.83 -19.85
C GLN A 508 27.54 19.88 -20.82
N GLU A 509 26.22 19.82 -20.73
CA GLU A 509 25.41 18.92 -21.56
C GLU A 509 24.30 19.65 -22.31
N VAL A 510 23.85 19.07 -23.42
CA VAL A 510 22.72 19.59 -24.21
C VAL A 510 21.48 18.74 -23.94
N ILE A 511 20.69 19.14 -22.95
CA ILE A 511 19.46 18.48 -22.51
C ILE A 511 18.26 19.29 -22.97
N GLY A 512 17.23 18.65 -23.51
CA GLY A 512 16.05 19.35 -24.04
C GLY A 512 16.36 20.33 -25.20
N GLY A 513 17.52 20.19 -25.86
CA GLY A 513 17.99 21.11 -26.90
C GLY A 513 18.60 22.43 -26.38
N GLN A 514 18.83 22.55 -25.08
CA GLN A 514 19.49 23.69 -24.43
C GLN A 514 20.76 23.25 -23.71
N SER A 515 21.74 24.15 -23.61
CA SER A 515 23.00 23.88 -22.92
C SER A 515 22.81 24.11 -21.42
N HIS A 516 23.04 23.08 -20.60
CA HIS A 516 22.90 23.11 -19.15
C HIS A 516 24.19 22.69 -18.46
N LEU A 517 24.43 23.24 -17.27
CA LEU A 517 25.35 22.64 -16.31
C LEU A 517 24.60 21.48 -15.64
N ALA A 518 24.99 20.25 -15.96
CA ALA A 518 24.36 19.03 -15.49
C ALA A 518 25.30 18.31 -14.50
N ILE A 519 24.76 17.37 -13.74
CA ILE A 519 25.55 16.45 -12.91
C ILE A 519 25.63 15.12 -13.64
N GLU A 520 26.83 14.61 -13.86
CA GLU A 520 27.09 13.25 -14.35
C GLU A 520 27.42 12.33 -13.18
N VAL A 521 26.74 11.17 -13.13
CA VAL A 521 26.96 10.09 -12.16
C VAL A 521 26.91 8.73 -12.86
N ASP A 522 27.44 7.70 -12.21
CA ASP A 522 27.14 6.32 -12.59
C ASP A 522 25.63 6.07 -12.43
N LYS A 523 25.03 5.31 -13.35
CA LYS A 523 23.58 5.08 -13.36
C LYS A 523 23.15 4.34 -12.09
N PRO A 524 22.23 4.90 -11.28
CA PRO A 524 21.69 4.20 -10.11
C PRO A 524 20.99 2.90 -10.51
N PHE A 525 21.14 1.84 -9.69
CA PHE A 525 20.52 0.54 -9.99
C PHE A 525 18.99 0.62 -10.10
N ASN A 526 18.35 1.46 -9.28
CA ASN A 526 16.91 1.70 -9.28
C ASN A 526 16.44 2.76 -10.32
N PHE A 527 17.32 3.16 -11.25
CA PHE A 527 16.96 4.05 -12.35
C PHE A 527 16.22 3.27 -13.45
N LEU A 528 15.00 3.71 -13.78
CA LEU A 528 14.05 3.04 -14.69
C LEU A 528 13.71 3.89 -15.92
N GLY A 529 14.69 4.66 -16.41
CA GLY A 529 14.52 5.51 -17.59
C GLY A 529 13.49 6.62 -17.35
N ASP A 530 12.54 6.79 -18.27
CA ASP A 530 11.55 7.87 -18.21
C ASP A 530 10.66 7.83 -16.96
N SER A 531 10.55 6.65 -16.32
CA SER A 531 9.83 6.50 -15.05
C SER A 531 10.60 7.09 -13.85
N SER A 532 11.89 7.42 -14.02
CA SER A 532 12.73 8.06 -13.00
C SER A 532 12.67 9.59 -13.03
N ALA A 533 11.91 10.21 -13.94
CA ALA A 533 11.62 11.64 -13.82
C ALA A 533 10.96 11.96 -12.47
N GLY A 534 11.49 12.94 -11.75
CA GLY A 534 11.11 13.27 -10.38
C GLY A 534 11.83 12.45 -9.30
N MET A 535 12.85 11.65 -9.64
CA MET A 535 13.58 10.87 -8.65
C MET A 535 14.22 11.83 -7.66
N ALA A 536 13.90 11.65 -6.37
CA ALA A 536 14.29 12.57 -5.32
C ALA A 536 15.74 12.30 -4.87
N MET A 537 16.46 13.35 -4.50
CA MET A 537 17.85 13.30 -4.05
C MET A 537 18.14 14.40 -3.03
N ILE A 538 19.21 14.22 -2.26
CA ILE A 538 19.79 15.19 -1.34
C ILE A 538 21.29 15.35 -1.61
N PHE A 539 21.87 16.48 -1.20
CA PHE A 539 23.30 16.76 -1.33
C PHE A 539 23.99 16.69 0.05
N SER A 540 25.30 16.44 0.09
CA SER A 540 26.03 16.42 1.36
C SER A 540 26.08 17.80 2.02
N GLU A 541 26.12 17.83 3.37
CA GLU A 541 26.34 19.06 4.15
C GLU A 541 27.65 19.77 3.80
N GLU A 542 28.70 19.00 3.49
CA GLU A 542 30.03 19.55 3.24
C GLU A 542 30.10 20.32 1.90
N ASP A 543 29.42 19.84 0.85
CA ASP A 543 29.56 20.37 -0.50
C ASP A 543 28.41 21.31 -0.92
N ALA A 544 27.19 21.13 -0.41
CA ALA A 544 26.02 21.84 -0.93
C ALA A 544 26.16 23.37 -0.84
N GLY A 545 26.66 23.86 0.30
CA GLY A 545 26.83 25.29 0.55
C GLY A 545 27.84 25.97 -0.37
N ASP A 546 28.81 25.23 -0.91
CA ASP A 546 29.81 25.76 -1.83
C ASP A 546 29.24 26.11 -3.21
N TYR A 547 28.06 25.58 -3.55
CA TYR A 547 27.43 25.71 -4.86
C TYR A 547 26.05 26.39 -4.83
N ASP A 548 25.72 27.11 -3.76
CA ASP A 548 24.39 27.74 -3.52
C ASP A 548 23.24 26.70 -3.46
N LEU A 549 23.55 25.51 -2.93
CA LEU A 549 22.59 24.44 -2.66
C LEU A 549 22.41 24.27 -1.14
N GLN A 550 21.32 23.64 -0.73
CA GLN A 550 21.03 23.31 0.66
C GLN A 550 21.16 21.79 0.85
N SER A 551 21.92 21.34 1.84
CA SER A 551 22.24 19.93 2.05
C SER A 551 21.05 19.08 2.48
N ASP A 552 20.13 19.66 3.25
CA ASP A 552 18.93 18.98 3.73
C ASP A 552 17.69 19.25 2.87
N GLU A 553 17.80 19.96 1.74
CA GLU A 553 16.66 20.14 0.84
C GLU A 553 16.52 18.98 -0.15
N ILE A 554 15.28 18.65 -0.50
CA ILE A 554 14.99 17.61 -1.48
C ILE A 554 15.01 18.21 -2.87
N TYR A 555 15.88 17.70 -3.72
CA TYR A 555 15.92 18.01 -5.14
C TYR A 555 15.35 16.85 -5.96
N TYR A 556 14.92 17.14 -7.19
CA TYR A 556 14.24 16.21 -8.07
C TYR A 556 14.88 16.20 -9.45
N LEU A 557 15.23 15.00 -9.93
CA LEU A 557 15.71 14.79 -11.30
C LEU A 557 14.64 15.24 -12.30
N LYS A 558 14.97 16.19 -13.18
CA LYS A 558 14.03 16.78 -14.15
C LYS A 558 14.11 16.12 -15.52
N GLU A 559 15.28 16.19 -16.14
CA GLU A 559 15.59 15.62 -17.44
C GLU A 559 17.00 15.05 -17.40
N TYR A 560 17.25 14.03 -18.20
CA TYR A 560 18.52 13.30 -18.22
C TYR A 560 18.91 12.89 -19.63
N ILE A 561 20.20 12.58 -19.80
CA ILE A 561 20.74 11.83 -20.92
C ILE A 561 21.32 10.54 -20.33
N TYR A 562 20.95 9.40 -20.91
CA TYR A 562 21.57 8.12 -20.59
C TYR A 562 22.68 7.82 -21.61
N GLN A 563 23.85 7.47 -21.11
CA GLN A 563 25.04 7.15 -21.90
C GLN A 563 25.27 5.63 -21.86
N ASP A 564 24.58 4.88 -22.73
CA ASP A 564 24.59 3.39 -22.76
C ASP A 564 25.98 2.76 -22.70
N SER A 565 26.97 3.35 -23.36
CA SER A 565 28.33 2.78 -23.46
C SER A 565 29.14 2.88 -22.18
N GLU A 566 28.76 3.78 -21.28
CA GLU A 566 29.48 4.06 -20.03
C GLU A 566 28.63 3.74 -18.78
N ASP A 567 27.36 3.36 -18.96
CA ASP A 567 26.38 3.14 -17.88
C ASP A 567 26.26 4.34 -16.93
N LYS A 568 26.19 5.54 -17.52
CA LYS A 568 26.11 6.82 -16.80
C LYS A 568 24.86 7.60 -17.16
N ILE A 569 24.44 8.45 -16.24
CA ILE A 569 23.41 9.46 -16.49
C ILE A 569 23.98 10.86 -16.26
N SER A 570 23.62 11.79 -17.14
CA SER A 570 23.85 13.22 -16.96
C SER A 570 22.51 13.91 -16.83
N PHE A 571 22.25 14.62 -15.74
CA PHE A 571 20.92 15.14 -15.46
C PHE A 571 20.91 16.57 -14.92
N ILE A 572 19.76 17.22 -15.10
CA ILE A 572 19.41 18.50 -14.48
C ILE A 572 18.32 18.30 -13.44
N PHE A 573 18.25 19.21 -12.47
CA PHE A 573 17.38 19.05 -11.30
C PHE A 573 16.63 20.33 -10.94
N SER A 574 15.62 20.18 -10.08
CA SER A 574 14.80 21.25 -9.50
C SER A 574 14.66 21.02 -7.99
N ASP A 575 14.41 22.07 -7.24
CA ASP A 575 14.03 22.05 -5.81
C ASP A 575 12.52 21.87 -5.61
N ASN A 576 11.74 21.75 -6.70
CA ASN A 576 10.29 21.69 -6.65
C ASN A 576 9.72 20.54 -7.50
N TYR A 577 8.69 19.88 -6.95
CA TYR A 577 7.90 18.86 -7.64
C TYR A 577 6.39 19.11 -7.44
N ASP A 578 5.66 19.41 -8.52
CA ASP A 578 4.21 19.56 -8.48
C ASP A 578 3.52 18.20 -8.69
N PHE A 579 3.03 17.61 -7.59
CA PHE A 579 2.29 16.36 -7.64
C PHE A 579 0.94 16.52 -8.35
N ASN A 580 0.60 15.58 -9.21
CA ASN A 580 -0.74 15.51 -9.76
C ASN A 580 -1.70 14.91 -8.72
N PHE A 581 -2.88 15.51 -8.52
CA PHE A 581 -3.87 15.02 -7.55
C PHE A 581 -5.18 14.56 -8.21
N ASN A 582 -5.92 13.64 -7.56
CA ASN A 582 -7.30 13.32 -7.94
C ASN A 582 -8.26 14.46 -7.55
N ARG A 583 -8.20 15.59 -8.27
CA ARG A 583 -8.94 16.82 -7.92
C ARG A 583 -10.46 16.65 -7.86
N LEU A 584 -11.01 15.74 -8.67
CA LEU A 584 -12.46 15.60 -8.86
C LEU A 584 -13.07 14.39 -8.13
N GLY A 585 -12.24 13.55 -7.49
CA GLY A 585 -12.68 12.25 -6.95
C GLY A 585 -13.25 11.34 -8.04
N ILE A 586 -12.77 11.48 -9.28
CA ILE A 586 -13.20 10.61 -10.37
C ILE A 586 -12.51 9.27 -10.15
N ASN A 587 -13.28 8.20 -9.99
CA ASN A 587 -12.79 6.85 -9.72
C ASN A 587 -11.88 6.77 -8.46
N GLY A 588 -12.15 7.57 -7.43
CA GLY A 588 -11.38 7.52 -6.19
C GLY A 588 -11.64 8.67 -5.22
N THR A 589 -10.84 8.74 -4.16
CA THR A 589 -10.93 9.79 -3.14
C THR A 589 -10.34 11.11 -3.65
N ALA A 590 -11.01 12.23 -3.39
CA ALA A 590 -10.55 13.54 -3.83
C ALA A 590 -9.33 14.04 -3.02
N GLY A 591 -8.34 14.60 -3.71
CA GLY A 591 -7.14 15.18 -3.07
C GLY A 591 -6.02 14.20 -2.74
N ILE A 592 -6.15 12.93 -3.11
CA ILE A 592 -5.05 11.95 -3.04
C ILE A 592 -4.07 12.19 -4.21
N PRO A 593 -2.74 12.19 -3.99
CA PRO A 593 -1.73 12.20 -5.05
C PRO A 593 -1.94 11.06 -6.04
N LYS A 594 -1.69 11.32 -7.30
CA LYS A 594 -1.70 10.31 -8.35
C LYS A 594 -0.28 9.75 -8.49
N PRO A 595 -0.09 8.46 -8.20
CA PRO A 595 1.20 7.77 -8.27
C PRO A 595 1.99 8.03 -9.52
N GLY A 596 3.30 8.27 -9.38
CA GLY A 596 4.21 8.47 -10.50
C GLY A 596 3.86 9.59 -11.47
N THR A 597 2.93 10.47 -11.11
CA THR A 597 2.53 11.59 -11.97
C THR A 597 2.78 12.91 -11.27
N GLY A 598 3.20 13.90 -12.05
CA GLY A 598 3.51 15.24 -11.59
C GLY A 598 4.34 15.96 -12.63
N SER A 599 4.87 17.10 -12.26
CA SER A 599 5.84 17.83 -13.08
C SER A 599 6.92 18.41 -12.19
N VAL A 600 8.17 18.18 -12.59
CA VAL A 600 9.35 18.78 -11.96
C VAL A 600 9.40 20.27 -12.33
N GLY A 601 9.73 21.11 -11.35
CA GLY A 601 9.74 22.57 -11.44
C GLY A 601 10.83 23.14 -12.34
N ASP A 602 11.14 24.42 -12.16
CA ASP A 602 12.19 25.09 -12.93
C ASP A 602 13.59 24.57 -12.55
N VAL A 603 14.52 24.66 -13.51
CA VAL A 603 15.88 24.15 -13.32
C VAL A 603 16.62 25.00 -12.29
N VAL A 604 17.19 24.36 -11.27
CA VAL A 604 18.13 25.00 -10.35
C VAL A 604 19.49 25.08 -11.03
N VAL A 605 20.13 26.26 -10.96
CA VAL A 605 21.46 26.50 -11.54
C VAL A 605 22.45 26.72 -10.39
N PRO A 606 23.27 25.72 -10.05
CA PRO A 606 24.25 25.86 -8.97
C PRO A 606 25.41 26.77 -9.36
N ASP A 607 26.07 27.39 -8.38
CA ASP A 607 27.30 28.20 -8.56
C ASP A 607 28.54 27.29 -8.71
N ALA A 608 28.49 26.37 -9.67
CA ALA A 608 29.53 25.39 -9.94
C ALA A 608 30.19 25.61 -11.32
N LYS A 609 31.35 25.01 -11.54
CA LYS A 609 32.06 24.99 -12.82
C LYS A 609 32.19 23.56 -13.34
N VAL A 610 32.37 23.46 -14.66
CA VAL A 610 32.65 22.16 -15.30
C VAL A 610 33.91 21.54 -14.69
N GLY A 611 33.79 20.29 -14.25
CA GLY A 611 34.85 19.53 -13.58
C GLY A 611 34.84 19.63 -12.06
N ASP A 612 34.03 20.51 -11.46
CA ASP A 612 33.77 20.48 -10.02
C ASP A 612 32.99 19.21 -9.65
N THR A 613 33.13 18.76 -8.41
CA THR A 613 32.49 17.54 -7.91
C THR A 613 31.53 17.86 -6.77
N ILE A 614 30.48 17.04 -6.63
CA ILE A 614 29.50 17.15 -5.57
C ILE A 614 29.07 15.76 -5.12
N GLU A 615 28.98 15.55 -3.80
CA GLU A 615 28.43 14.33 -3.23
C GLU A 615 26.89 14.42 -3.08
N LEU A 616 26.19 13.37 -3.51
CA LEU A 616 24.72 13.27 -3.47
C LEU A 616 24.23 11.87 -3.10
N GLY A 617 22.97 11.78 -2.68
CA GLY A 617 22.27 10.54 -2.43
C GLY A 617 20.87 10.53 -3.04
N PHE A 618 20.53 9.49 -3.81
CA PHE A 618 19.17 9.30 -4.30
C PHE A 618 18.29 8.73 -3.18
N ILE A 619 17.17 9.40 -2.88
CA ILE A 619 16.35 9.11 -1.71
C ILE A 619 15.67 7.74 -1.81
N ASN A 620 15.79 6.96 -0.74
CA ASN A 620 15.08 5.70 -0.52
C ASN A 620 13.73 5.96 0.19
N PRO A 621 12.58 5.87 -0.49
CA PRO A 621 11.30 6.28 0.11
C PRO A 621 10.81 5.31 1.19
N VAL A 622 10.54 5.82 2.39
CA VAL A 622 10.11 5.01 3.53
C VAL A 622 8.57 4.93 3.60
N ALA A 623 8.05 3.73 3.46
CA ALA A 623 6.62 3.44 3.63
C ALA A 623 6.34 2.11 4.31
N THR A 624 7.40 1.37 4.64
CA THR A 624 7.32 0.06 5.26
C THR A 624 8.54 -0.15 6.14
N LEU A 625 8.30 -0.63 7.37
CA LEU A 625 9.34 -1.05 8.31
C LEU A 625 9.05 -2.49 8.74
N GLY A 626 10.07 -3.34 8.81
CA GLY A 626 9.90 -4.76 9.05
C GLY A 626 11.22 -5.47 9.28
N ASN A 627 11.23 -6.74 9.69
CA ASN A 627 12.45 -7.44 10.13
C ASN A 627 13.59 -7.48 9.08
N TYR A 628 13.29 -7.39 7.79
CA TYR A 628 14.29 -7.24 6.73
C TYR A 628 14.95 -5.85 6.72
N GLN A 629 14.20 -4.81 7.12
CA GLN A 629 14.74 -3.49 7.43
C GLN A 629 15.41 -3.49 8.83
N LEU A 630 14.95 -4.33 9.77
CA LEU A 630 15.48 -4.35 11.15
C LEU A 630 16.82 -5.07 11.28
N SER A 631 17.06 -6.11 10.47
CA SER A 631 18.15 -7.03 10.73
C SER A 631 18.61 -7.82 9.50
N VAL A 632 19.42 -7.23 8.61
CA VAL A 632 20.44 -7.97 7.84
C VAL A 632 21.59 -7.02 7.43
N ASN A 633 22.76 -7.21 8.07
CA ASN A 633 24.13 -6.99 7.56
C ASN A 633 24.81 -5.61 7.34
N GLU A 634 24.18 -4.43 7.48
CA GLU A 634 24.95 -3.15 7.45
C GLU A 634 24.44 -2.09 8.45
N PRO A 635 25.25 -1.64 9.44
CA PRO A 635 24.89 -0.60 10.42
C PRO A 635 24.73 0.83 9.86
N LYS A 636 25.09 1.09 8.60
CA LYS A 636 25.17 2.45 8.05
C LYS A 636 23.85 3.01 7.52
N THR A 637 22.85 2.18 7.23
CA THR A 637 21.52 2.64 6.77
C THR A 637 20.37 2.28 7.72
N GLY A 638 20.60 1.50 8.79
CA GLY A 638 19.80 1.53 10.02
C GLY A 638 19.08 0.24 10.43
N SER A 639 19.30 -0.18 11.69
CA SER A 639 18.35 -0.97 12.48
C SER A 639 17.38 -0.01 13.18
N LEU A 640 16.16 -0.44 13.49
CA LEU A 640 15.29 0.36 14.36
C LEU A 640 15.92 0.54 15.74
N ILE A 641 15.68 1.70 16.34
CA ILE A 641 16.17 2.03 17.67
C ILE A 641 15.28 1.34 18.70
N GLU A 642 15.90 0.52 19.55
CA GLU A 642 15.25 -0.09 20.71
C GLU A 642 15.38 0.83 21.93
N SER A 643 14.24 1.13 22.57
CA SER A 643 14.19 1.79 23.89
C SER A 643 13.43 0.89 24.87
N ASP A 644 14.00 0.64 26.04
CA ASP A 644 13.36 -0.14 27.12
C ASP A 644 12.85 -1.54 26.70
N ASN A 645 13.58 -2.23 25.81
CA ASN A 645 13.18 -3.50 25.16
C ASN A 645 11.92 -3.39 24.27
N ASN A 646 11.62 -2.20 23.73
CA ASN A 646 10.56 -1.97 22.77
C ASN A 646 11.09 -1.21 21.55
N ILE A 647 10.47 -1.45 20.41
CA ILE A 647 10.55 -0.63 19.21
C ILE A 647 9.25 0.17 19.15
N VAL A 648 9.33 1.50 19.18
CA VAL A 648 8.16 2.37 19.04
C VAL A 648 8.17 2.93 17.63
N ILE A 649 7.19 2.56 16.81
CA ILE A 649 7.01 3.11 15.46
C ILE A 649 6.07 4.30 15.53
N ASP A 650 6.54 5.47 15.11
CA ASP A 650 5.76 6.71 15.07
C ASP A 650 5.13 6.93 13.70
N LEU A 651 3.86 7.31 13.67
CA LEU A 651 3.13 7.68 12.46
C LEU A 651 2.73 9.16 12.53
N ASN A 652 3.38 9.99 11.72
CA ASN A 652 3.14 11.44 11.65
C ASN A 652 3.25 11.92 10.19
N ALA A 653 2.54 13.00 9.84
CA ALA A 653 2.57 13.66 8.54
C ALA A 653 3.61 14.79 8.39
N THR A 654 4.15 15.35 9.48
CA THR A 654 4.85 16.65 9.42
C THR A 654 6.38 16.60 9.41
N ASP A 655 7.03 15.62 10.07
CA ASP A 655 8.46 15.31 9.88
C ASP A 655 8.86 14.03 10.64
N ALA A 656 10.09 13.55 10.43
CA ALA A 656 10.73 12.53 11.23
C ALA A 656 10.74 12.94 12.69
N SER A 657 10.51 11.97 13.57
CA SER A 657 10.81 12.16 14.98
C SER A 657 12.26 12.64 15.09
N VAL A 658 12.49 13.79 15.72
CA VAL A 658 13.84 14.37 15.94
C VAL A 658 14.76 13.38 16.66
N GLU A 659 14.18 12.44 17.41
CA GLU A 659 14.94 11.51 18.24
C GLU A 659 15.10 10.09 17.68
N ASN A 660 14.12 9.58 16.94
CA ASN A 660 14.19 8.23 16.33
C ASN A 660 13.73 8.27 14.87
N PRO A 661 14.44 8.99 14.00
CA PRO A 661 14.02 9.14 12.61
C PRO A 661 14.00 7.80 11.85
N GLU A 662 14.77 6.81 12.30
CA GLU A 662 14.71 5.42 11.85
C GLU A 662 13.33 4.79 12.10
N ASN A 663 12.69 5.08 13.23
CA ASN A 663 11.41 4.49 13.63
C ASN A 663 10.18 5.23 13.08
N TRP A 664 10.36 6.19 12.17
CA TRP A 664 9.28 6.97 11.62
C TRP A 664 8.70 6.39 10.32
N LEU A 665 7.38 6.15 10.33
CA LEU A 665 6.58 5.83 9.14
C LEU A 665 5.70 7.03 8.74
N PRO A 666 5.99 7.72 7.61
CA PRO A 666 5.24 8.91 7.20
C PRO A 666 3.76 8.62 6.88
N SER A 667 2.85 9.32 7.58
CA SER A 667 1.40 9.30 7.28
C SER A 667 1.04 10.35 6.21
N PRO A 668 -0.14 10.26 5.54
CA PRO A 668 -0.44 11.15 4.42
C PRO A 668 -0.45 12.64 4.75
N GLN A 669 0.13 13.48 3.91
CA GLN A 669 -0.20 14.90 3.95
C GLN A 669 -1.64 15.10 3.45
N ALA A 670 -2.52 15.50 4.36
CA ALA A 670 -3.94 15.64 4.05
C ALA A 670 -4.23 16.93 3.26
N LEU A 671 -4.41 16.86 1.94
CA LEU A 671 -4.96 17.99 1.17
C LEU A 671 -6.47 18.19 1.37
N THR A 672 -7.18 17.15 1.80
CA THR A 672 -8.62 17.19 2.10
C THR A 672 -8.93 16.26 3.28
N LYS A 673 -10.08 16.44 3.94
CA LYS A 673 -10.56 15.48 4.97
C LYS A 673 -10.62 14.04 4.45
N ALA A 674 -10.91 13.87 3.16
CA ALA A 674 -10.99 12.55 2.54
C ALA A 674 -9.59 11.96 2.27
N ALA A 675 -8.61 12.79 1.90
CA ALA A 675 -7.22 12.38 1.68
C ALA A 675 -6.44 12.13 2.99
N ALA A 676 -6.94 12.60 4.14
CA ALA A 676 -6.33 12.35 5.44
C ALA A 676 -6.40 10.88 5.87
N GLY A 677 -7.37 10.12 5.35
CA GLY A 677 -7.58 8.73 5.74
C GLY A 677 -6.47 7.80 5.26
N PHE A 678 -5.95 6.99 6.17
CA PHE A 678 -4.95 5.97 5.86
C PHE A 678 -5.31 4.63 6.50
N GLN A 679 -4.68 3.57 6.00
CA GLN A 679 -4.76 2.21 6.51
C GLN A 679 -3.35 1.74 6.86
N LEU A 680 -3.25 0.99 7.94
CA LEU A 680 -2.06 0.20 8.25
C LEU A 680 -2.28 -1.24 7.81
N MET A 681 -1.25 -1.87 7.25
CA MET A 681 -1.22 -3.30 6.99
C MET A 681 0.03 -3.88 7.62
N ALA A 682 -0.17 -4.84 8.52
CA ALA A 682 0.89 -5.71 8.95
C ALA A 682 0.96 -6.90 7.99
N ARG A 683 2.18 -7.35 7.67
CA ARG A 683 2.42 -8.56 6.90
C ARG A 683 3.21 -9.52 7.74
N TYR A 684 2.73 -10.75 7.85
CA TYR A 684 3.44 -11.84 8.50
C TYR A 684 3.54 -13.00 7.52
N TYR A 685 4.77 -13.37 7.18
CA TYR A 685 5.10 -14.55 6.37
C TYR A 685 5.80 -15.56 7.26
N TYR A 686 5.29 -16.80 7.28
CA TYR A 686 5.68 -17.79 8.27
C TYR A 686 6.94 -18.59 7.86
N PRO A 687 7.89 -18.87 8.78
CA PRO A 687 9.13 -19.65 8.54
C PRO A 687 9.01 -21.15 8.27
N ASN A 688 10.19 -21.71 8.01
CA ASN A 688 10.61 -23.04 7.51
C ASN A 688 10.48 -24.26 8.45
N GLN A 689 11.00 -25.40 7.97
CA GLN A 689 11.10 -26.71 8.64
C GLN A 689 12.29 -26.88 9.64
N SER A 690 13.14 -25.87 9.91
CA SER A 690 14.48 -26.07 10.51
C SER A 690 14.69 -25.57 11.96
N GLY A 691 13.65 -25.25 12.73
CA GLY A 691 13.76 -25.33 14.18
C GLY A 691 14.56 -24.24 14.91
N ASP A 692 14.24 -22.96 14.69
CA ASP A 692 14.17 -22.08 15.86
C ASP A 692 12.97 -22.51 16.69
N LEU A 693 13.28 -23.22 17.77
CA LEU A 693 12.36 -23.82 18.71
C LEU A 693 11.45 -22.75 19.34
N ILE A 694 10.28 -22.51 18.76
CA ILE A 694 9.10 -22.67 19.62
C ILE A 694 9.19 -24.12 20.08
N GLN A 695 9.54 -24.36 21.35
CA GLN A 695 9.45 -25.69 21.95
C GLN A 695 7.99 -26.14 21.90
N HIS A 696 7.57 -26.63 20.75
CA HIS A 696 6.28 -27.23 20.54
C HIS A 696 6.55 -28.67 20.09
N PRO A 697 6.32 -29.65 20.98
CA PRO A 697 6.69 -31.02 20.72
C PRO A 697 5.72 -31.62 19.72
N ARG A 698 6.06 -31.51 18.43
CA ARG A 698 5.70 -32.34 17.25
C ARG A 698 5.68 -31.45 16.01
N TRP A 699 6.76 -31.50 15.23
CA TRP A 699 6.75 -31.14 13.81
C TRP A 699 7.19 -32.33 12.96
N HIS A 700 6.31 -33.33 12.92
CA HIS A 700 6.25 -34.46 11.98
C HIS A 700 4.88 -34.40 11.27
N GLU A 701 4.59 -35.29 10.32
CA GLU A 701 3.23 -35.49 9.78
C GLU A 701 2.16 -35.30 10.87
N GLY A 702 1.21 -34.39 10.66
CA GLY A 702 0.14 -34.06 11.61
C GLY A 702 0.35 -32.81 12.49
N SER A 703 1.19 -31.86 12.06
CA SER A 703 1.41 -30.61 12.81
C SER A 703 0.37 -29.55 12.49
N VAL A 704 -0.21 -28.97 13.54
CA VAL A 704 -1.35 -28.04 13.48
C VAL A 704 -0.81 -26.68 13.94
N LEU A 705 -0.88 -25.62 13.10
CA LEU A 705 -0.64 -24.24 13.58
C LEU A 705 -1.59 -23.98 14.78
N PRO A 706 -1.25 -23.05 15.70
CA PRO A 706 -2.12 -22.74 16.83
C PRO A 706 -3.55 -22.44 16.35
N LYS A 707 -4.56 -22.93 17.09
CA LYS A 707 -6.01 -22.77 16.83
C LYS A 707 -6.52 -21.31 16.77
N ASP A 708 -5.64 -20.36 17.06
CA ASP A 708 -5.88 -18.93 17.04
C ASP A 708 -4.68 -18.32 16.26
N PRO A 709 -4.89 -17.42 15.29
CA PRO A 709 -3.80 -16.81 14.54
C PRO A 709 -2.83 -16.14 15.52
N SER A 710 -1.57 -16.54 15.42
CA SER A 710 -0.52 -16.33 16.42
C SER A 710 0.07 -14.92 16.40
N TYR A 711 -0.38 -14.03 15.51
CA TYR A 711 0.18 -12.69 15.34
C TYR A 711 -0.94 -11.69 15.09
N LEU A 712 -1.36 -10.95 16.12
CA LEU A 712 -2.06 -9.68 15.94
C LEU A 712 -1.08 -8.55 16.17
N PRO A 713 -1.10 -7.50 15.32
CA PRO A 713 -0.25 -6.35 15.55
C PRO A 713 -0.63 -5.60 16.84
N PRO A 714 0.25 -4.75 17.38
CA PRO A 714 -0.01 -3.99 18.59
C PRO A 714 -1.19 -3.04 18.42
N ALA A 715 -1.66 -2.48 19.52
CA ALA A 715 -2.62 -1.39 19.46
C ALA A 715 -2.01 -0.23 18.65
N VAL A 716 -2.81 0.32 17.74
CA VAL A 716 -2.52 1.63 17.15
C VAL A 716 -3.01 2.65 18.17
N GLU A 717 -2.09 3.39 18.77
CA GLU A 717 -2.39 4.36 19.80
C GLU A 717 -2.47 5.74 19.15
N ARG A 718 -3.64 6.37 19.24
CA ARG A 718 -3.81 7.77 18.83
C ARG A 718 -3.14 8.65 19.86
N GLY A 719 -2.25 9.52 19.42
CA GLY A 719 -1.60 10.54 20.25
C GLY A 719 -2.24 11.92 20.06
N SER A 720 -1.38 12.94 19.97
CA SER A 720 -1.74 14.34 19.79
C SER A 720 -2.28 14.67 18.40
N LEU A 721 -2.89 15.85 18.25
CA LEU A 721 -3.15 16.43 16.92
C LEU A 721 -1.84 16.77 16.23
N ALA A 722 -1.79 16.61 14.90
CA ALA A 722 -0.68 17.12 14.09
C ALA A 722 -0.71 18.66 14.12
N ARG A 723 0.30 19.26 14.75
CA ARG A 723 0.46 20.70 15.00
C ARG A 723 1.67 21.25 14.25
N LEU A 724 1.77 22.57 14.16
CA LEU A 724 3.02 23.21 13.76
C LEU A 724 4.08 22.85 14.81
N ASN A 725 5.27 22.44 14.38
CA ASN A 725 6.37 22.16 15.29
C ASN A 725 6.92 23.48 15.85
N THR A 726 6.34 23.93 16.95
CA THR A 726 6.81 25.14 17.66
C THR A 726 7.93 24.84 18.65
N TRP A 727 8.07 23.58 19.09
CA TRP A 727 9.06 23.20 20.10
C TRP A 727 10.47 23.08 19.52
N GLY A 728 10.61 22.70 18.24
CA GLY A 728 11.89 22.70 17.54
C GLY A 728 12.50 24.10 17.35
N SER A 729 11.73 25.16 17.59
CA SER A 729 12.17 26.55 17.53
C SER A 729 12.44 27.18 18.91
N LEU A 730 12.40 26.39 19.99
CA LEU A 730 12.68 26.86 21.36
C LEU A 730 14.20 26.91 21.61
N ASP A 731 14.62 27.89 22.40
CA ASP A 731 15.96 27.89 22.98
C ASP A 731 16.08 26.94 24.19
N GLN A 732 17.32 26.74 24.67
CA GLN A 732 17.59 25.84 25.80
C GLN A 732 16.92 26.31 27.11
N ASP A 733 16.78 27.62 27.32
CA ASP A 733 16.18 28.15 28.54
C ASP A 733 14.67 27.82 28.60
N LEU A 734 13.99 27.84 27.45
CA LEU A 734 12.60 27.42 27.32
C LEU A 734 12.43 25.90 27.44
N LEU A 735 13.36 25.11 26.89
CA LEU A 735 13.37 23.65 27.05
C LEU A 735 13.51 23.25 28.52
N ASP A 736 14.37 23.95 29.26
CA ASP A 736 14.59 23.72 30.69
C ASP A 736 13.38 24.15 31.55
N ALA A 737 12.51 25.01 31.02
CA ALA A 737 11.31 25.53 31.67
C ALA A 737 10.00 24.84 31.19
N LYS A 738 10.10 23.62 30.69
CA LYS A 738 8.96 22.82 30.26
C LYS A 738 7.96 22.54 31.41
N ASN A 739 6.69 22.42 31.04
CA ASN A 739 5.61 22.05 31.95
C ASN A 739 5.57 20.52 32.11
N ASP A 740 6.11 19.99 33.21
CA ASP A 740 6.21 18.54 33.47
C ASP A 740 4.86 17.79 33.48
N LEU A 741 3.73 18.48 33.62
CA LEU A 741 2.39 17.87 33.55
C LEU A 741 1.96 17.60 32.11
N VAL A 742 2.44 18.40 31.16
CA VAL A 742 2.10 18.30 29.74
C VAL A 742 3.23 17.60 28.99
N TRP A 743 4.48 17.95 29.31
CA TRP A 743 5.72 17.40 28.79
C TRP A 743 6.54 16.70 29.91
N PRO A 744 6.22 15.43 30.25
CA PRO A 744 6.89 14.70 31.32
C PRO A 744 8.42 14.61 31.15
N GLU A 745 9.14 14.48 32.27
CA GLU A 745 10.62 14.36 32.31
C GLU A 745 11.17 13.22 31.44
N ASP A 746 10.46 12.09 31.38
CA ASP A 746 10.82 10.93 30.56
C ASP A 746 10.21 11.00 29.14
N SER A 747 9.56 12.11 28.79
CA SER A 747 8.88 12.27 27.52
C SER A 747 9.70 13.12 26.55
N TYR A 748 9.94 12.53 25.41
CA TYR A 748 10.70 13.08 24.30
C TYR A 748 9.89 14.06 23.42
N ALA A 749 8.60 14.23 23.72
CA ALA A 749 7.71 15.17 23.05
C ALA A 749 6.67 15.73 24.04
N PRO A 750 6.16 16.95 23.82
CA PRO A 750 5.26 17.61 24.76
C PRO A 750 3.88 17.00 24.95
N PHE A 751 3.55 15.87 24.30
CA PHE A 751 2.20 15.30 24.35
C PHE A 751 2.22 13.76 24.28
N PRO A 752 2.64 13.06 25.35
CA PRO A 752 2.56 11.59 25.39
C PRO A 752 1.13 11.07 25.60
N GLU A 753 0.17 11.94 25.96
CA GLU A 753 -1.23 11.55 26.21
C GLU A 753 -2.15 11.77 25.00
N LYS A 754 -3.31 11.11 25.02
CA LYS A 754 -4.39 11.27 24.04
C LYS A 754 -4.91 12.71 24.04
N GLU A 755 -4.94 13.33 22.88
CA GLU A 755 -5.43 14.71 22.74
C GLU A 755 -6.89 14.85 23.19
N LYS A 756 -7.16 15.97 23.85
CA LYS A 756 -8.48 16.30 24.40
C LYS A 756 -9.38 17.05 23.39
N TYR A 757 -8.78 17.54 22.29
CA TYR A 757 -9.45 18.32 21.25
C TYR A 757 -10.10 17.44 20.16
N SER A 758 -11.15 17.99 19.53
CA SER A 758 -11.92 17.32 18.46
C SER A 758 -11.09 17.09 17.20
N GLU A 759 -11.39 16.03 16.43
CA GLU A 759 -10.79 15.78 15.10
C GLU A 759 -10.99 16.92 14.09
N ASN A 760 -11.93 17.83 14.37
CA ASN A 760 -12.19 19.01 13.55
C ASN A 760 -11.28 20.20 13.92
N VAL A 761 -10.48 20.09 14.98
CA VAL A 761 -9.39 21.01 15.30
C VAL A 761 -8.18 20.57 14.47
N ILE A 762 -8.07 21.07 13.25
CA ILE A 762 -7.07 20.64 12.25
C ILE A 762 -5.98 21.72 12.11
N GLY A 763 -4.71 21.34 12.33
CA GLY A 763 -3.48 21.92 11.74
C GLY A 763 -3.17 23.43 11.90
N THR A 764 -1.88 23.80 11.83
CA THR A 764 -1.34 25.18 11.97
C THR A 764 -1.66 25.88 13.30
N ILE A 765 -1.82 25.10 14.38
CA ILE A 765 -1.90 25.62 15.75
C ILE A 765 -0.50 25.88 16.28
N PHE A 766 -0.35 26.99 16.99
CA PHE A 766 0.81 27.31 17.81
C PHE A 766 0.47 26.89 19.23
N ASP A 767 1.05 25.79 19.67
CA ASP A 767 0.82 25.27 21.01
C ASP A 767 2.01 25.65 21.87
N PHE A 768 1.77 26.37 22.96
CA PHE A 768 2.76 26.67 23.98
C PHE A 768 2.31 26.15 25.35
N SER A 769 1.28 25.29 25.40
CA SER A 769 0.76 24.70 26.65
C SER A 769 1.77 23.80 27.37
N TYR A 770 2.77 23.30 26.63
CA TYR A 770 3.88 22.53 27.16
C TYR A 770 4.97 23.36 27.84
N LEU A 771 4.88 24.69 27.80
CA LEU A 771 5.76 25.58 28.55
C LEU A 771 5.08 25.95 29.88
N ASP A 772 5.86 26.08 30.95
CA ASP A 772 5.31 26.53 32.23
C ASP A 772 4.76 27.96 32.08
N SER A 773 3.49 28.15 32.46
CA SER A 773 2.82 29.47 32.40
C SER A 773 3.54 30.58 33.16
N SER A 774 4.43 30.24 34.10
CA SER A 774 5.25 31.18 34.86
C SER A 774 6.36 31.86 34.03
N ILE A 775 6.71 31.32 32.86
CA ILE A 775 7.61 31.97 31.88
C ILE A 775 7.02 33.31 31.43
N GLY A 776 5.69 33.41 31.32
CA GLY A 776 5.02 34.62 30.88
C GLY A 776 5.09 34.80 29.37
N ASP A 777 5.61 35.93 28.91
CA ASP A 777 5.57 36.35 27.51
C ASP A 777 6.68 35.68 26.68
N LEU A 778 6.31 35.22 25.48
CA LEU A 778 7.15 34.60 24.46
C LEU A 778 7.24 35.51 23.24
N ASN A 779 8.45 35.79 22.81
CA ASN A 779 8.74 36.47 21.56
C ASN A 779 8.80 35.45 20.42
N VAL A 780 7.76 35.41 19.59
CA VAL A 780 7.66 34.50 18.45
C VAL A 780 8.03 35.25 17.17
N THR A 781 9.14 34.84 16.56
CA THR A 781 9.64 35.39 15.29
C THR A 781 9.20 34.50 14.14
N PHE A 782 8.68 35.10 13.08
CA PHE A 782 8.19 34.37 11.91
C PHE A 782 8.33 35.19 10.63
N GLU A 783 8.27 34.52 9.48
CA GLU A 783 8.23 35.14 8.16
C GLU A 783 6.88 34.92 7.49
N ILE A 784 6.41 35.93 6.76
CA ILE A 784 5.26 35.79 5.87
C ILE A 784 5.61 36.35 4.50
N VAL A 785 5.34 35.57 3.47
CA VAL A 785 5.48 35.98 2.07
C VAL A 785 4.24 35.58 1.28
N SER A 786 3.92 36.38 0.26
CA SER A 786 2.87 36.11 -0.71
C SER A 786 3.49 35.67 -2.02
N GLU A 787 3.19 34.45 -2.43
CA GLU A 787 3.62 33.92 -3.73
C GLU A 787 2.81 34.53 -4.89
N SER A 788 1.70 35.21 -4.56
CA SER A 788 0.74 35.78 -5.49
C SER A 788 0.65 37.30 -5.37
N SER A 789 0.99 38.01 -6.45
CA SER A 789 0.72 39.47 -6.55
C SER A 789 -0.76 39.82 -6.38
N ARG A 790 -1.69 38.85 -6.51
CA ARG A 790 -3.13 39.04 -6.31
C ARG A 790 -3.54 38.98 -4.83
N ALA A 791 -2.85 38.19 -4.01
CA ALA A 791 -3.06 38.11 -2.56
C ALA A 791 -2.54 39.36 -1.82
N SER A 792 -1.64 40.14 -2.43
CA SER A 792 -1.06 41.36 -1.84
C SER A 792 -2.03 42.54 -1.58
N ARG A 793 -3.30 42.47 -1.98
CA ARG A 793 -4.25 43.59 -1.80
C ARG A 793 -5.09 43.42 -0.53
N ASN A 794 -4.59 43.99 0.57
CA ASN A 794 -5.27 44.10 1.88
C ASN A 794 -5.50 42.76 2.60
N VAL A 795 -4.49 41.89 2.57
CA VAL A 795 -4.45 40.68 3.40
C VAL A 795 -3.63 40.96 4.66
N GLU A 796 -4.23 40.66 5.81
CA GLU A 796 -3.62 40.74 7.13
C GLU A 796 -3.57 39.35 7.75
N PHE A 797 -2.48 39.06 8.44
CA PHE A 797 -2.31 37.89 9.26
C PHE A 797 -2.40 38.28 10.73
N ARG A 798 -3.08 37.48 11.55
CA ARG A 798 -3.33 37.73 12.98
C ARG A 798 -3.23 36.43 13.76
N PHE A 799 -3.10 36.54 15.07
CA PHE A 799 -3.20 35.40 15.98
C PHE A 799 -4.43 35.56 16.87
N ALA A 800 -5.02 34.44 17.26
CA ALA A 800 -6.05 34.38 18.29
C ALA A 800 -5.69 33.31 19.31
N GLU A 801 -5.80 33.62 20.59
CA GLU A 801 -5.76 32.63 21.67
C GLU A 801 -7.04 31.79 21.60
N ILE A 802 -6.94 30.46 21.67
CA ILE A 802 -8.09 29.57 21.44
C ILE A 802 -8.38 28.61 22.58
N ASP A 803 -7.44 28.43 23.51
CA ASP A 803 -7.57 27.53 24.64
C ASP A 803 -8.76 27.90 25.53
N SER A 804 -8.98 29.20 25.76
CA SER A 804 -10.04 29.74 26.60
C SER A 804 -11.48 29.44 26.15
N PHE A 805 -11.71 29.07 24.88
CA PHE A 805 -13.06 28.81 24.36
C PHE A 805 -13.20 27.54 23.50
N LEU A 806 -12.10 26.92 23.06
CA LEU A 806 -12.10 25.53 22.61
C LEU A 806 -12.10 24.57 23.81
N GLY A 807 -11.46 24.98 24.93
CA GLY A 807 -11.58 24.39 26.26
C GLY A 807 -10.35 23.58 26.73
N VAL A 808 -9.99 23.77 28.00
CA VAL A 808 -9.27 22.81 28.85
C VAL A 808 -10.29 21.91 29.56
N ILE A 809 -9.95 20.63 29.70
CA ILE A 809 -10.67 19.64 30.50
C ILE A 809 -10.49 19.94 31.99
N ASP A 810 -11.49 20.60 32.57
CA ASP A 810 -12.10 20.09 33.79
C ASP A 810 -13.61 20.00 33.51
N ASP A 811 -14.20 18.84 33.81
CA ASP A 811 -15.61 18.45 33.56
C ASP A 811 -16.04 18.13 32.12
N GLY A 812 -15.12 18.09 31.15
CA GLY A 812 -15.33 17.38 29.86
C GLY A 812 -16.36 17.99 28.89
N LEU A 813 -16.62 19.31 28.95
CA LEU A 813 -17.50 20.00 28.00
C LEU A 813 -16.72 21.01 27.14
N ILE A 814 -16.52 20.67 25.87
CA ILE A 814 -16.08 21.61 24.82
C ILE A 814 -17.13 22.72 24.67
N GLN A 815 -16.74 24.00 24.74
CA GLN A 815 -17.70 25.11 24.77
C GLN A 815 -18.20 25.53 23.39
N ARG A 816 -17.34 25.59 22.36
CA ARG A 816 -17.70 26.01 20.98
C ARG A 816 -16.77 25.39 19.93
N LEU A 817 -17.33 24.63 18.98
CA LEU A 817 -16.62 24.10 17.82
C LEU A 817 -16.64 25.08 16.64
N PRO A 818 -15.71 24.95 15.68
CA PRO A 818 -15.88 25.60 14.39
C PRO A 818 -17.23 25.24 13.76
N GLY A 819 -17.94 26.22 13.22
CA GLY A 819 -19.31 26.06 12.73
C GLY A 819 -20.41 26.33 13.77
N ASP A 820 -20.11 26.29 15.07
CA ASP A 820 -21.07 26.61 16.11
C ASP A 820 -21.43 28.10 16.13
N ALA A 821 -22.69 28.38 16.50
CA ALA A 821 -23.16 29.74 16.67
C ALA A 821 -22.32 30.49 17.72
N GLY A 822 -21.71 31.60 17.31
CA GLY A 822 -20.89 32.43 18.20
C GLY A 822 -19.40 32.05 18.25
N TYR A 823 -18.94 31.01 17.52
CA TYR A 823 -17.52 30.67 17.40
C TYR A 823 -16.68 31.84 16.84
N LYS A 824 -17.09 32.38 15.67
CA LYS A 824 -16.41 33.53 15.04
C LYS A 824 -16.41 34.79 15.91
N GLN A 825 -17.36 34.91 16.84
CA GLN A 825 -17.40 36.03 17.78
C GLN A 825 -16.40 35.82 18.93
N ALA A 826 -16.35 34.61 19.51
CA ALA A 826 -15.37 34.25 20.54
C ALA A 826 -13.94 34.38 20.02
N LEU A 827 -13.67 33.90 18.81
CA LEU A 827 -12.37 34.05 18.17
C LEU A 827 -11.96 35.53 18.04
N LYS A 828 -12.86 36.39 17.56
CA LYS A 828 -12.61 37.85 17.45
C LYS A 828 -12.36 38.53 18.79
N GLN A 829 -12.93 38.00 19.88
CA GLN A 829 -12.73 38.54 21.23
C GLN A 829 -11.36 38.19 21.80
N ASN A 830 -10.73 37.13 21.31
CA ASN A 830 -9.43 36.63 21.75
C ASN A 830 -8.30 36.90 20.74
N TYR A 831 -8.46 37.91 19.88
CA TYR A 831 -7.37 38.36 19.02
C TYR A 831 -6.22 38.93 19.82
N ILE A 832 -5.01 38.57 19.41
CA ILE A 832 -3.80 39.28 19.82
C ILE A 832 -3.80 40.63 19.11
N ASP A 833 -3.46 41.68 19.85
CA ASP A 833 -3.60 43.09 19.44
C ASP A 833 -2.49 43.51 18.46
N SER A 834 -2.28 42.69 17.42
CA SER A 834 -1.28 42.85 16.37
C SER A 834 -1.80 42.28 15.06
N SER A 835 -1.46 42.93 13.95
CA SER A 835 -1.78 42.44 12.60
C SER A 835 -0.60 42.65 11.68
N PHE A 836 -0.26 41.62 10.93
CA PHE A 836 0.92 41.57 10.07
C PHE A 836 0.48 41.63 8.62
N LYS A 837 1.08 42.52 7.85
CA LYS A 837 0.69 42.71 6.45
C LYS A 837 1.36 41.63 5.61
N VAL A 838 0.57 40.94 4.80
CA VAL A 838 1.08 39.98 3.82
C VAL A 838 1.59 40.73 2.59
N SER A 839 2.84 40.45 2.19
CA SER A 839 3.60 41.18 1.17
C SER A 839 4.25 40.20 0.19
N THR A 840 4.59 40.63 -1.02
CA THR A 840 5.34 39.80 -1.98
C THR A 840 6.81 39.66 -1.64
N ASP A 841 7.33 40.51 -0.75
CA ASP A 841 8.67 40.39 -0.19
C ASP A 841 8.59 39.54 1.09
N THR A 842 9.59 38.69 1.32
CA THR A 842 9.76 37.97 2.58
C THR A 842 10.06 38.97 3.69
N VAL A 843 9.15 39.11 4.65
CA VAL A 843 9.30 40.03 5.78
C VAL A 843 9.28 39.25 7.09
N LYS A 844 10.33 39.44 7.89
CA LYS A 844 10.37 38.99 9.28
C LYS A 844 9.45 39.83 10.16
N HIS A 845 8.64 39.16 10.94
CA HIS A 845 7.71 39.72 11.90
C HIS A 845 7.95 39.09 13.27
N GLN A 846 7.46 39.77 14.30
CA GLN A 846 7.51 39.29 15.67
C GLN A 846 6.15 39.54 16.33
N VAL A 847 5.69 38.56 17.11
CA VAL A 847 4.49 38.67 17.94
C VAL A 847 4.81 38.19 19.35
N THR A 848 4.27 38.89 20.34
CA THR A 848 4.33 38.44 21.73
C THR A 848 3.11 37.58 22.03
N LEU A 849 3.36 36.33 22.41
CA LEU A 849 2.34 35.35 22.87
C LEU A 849 2.66 34.94 24.30
N GLU A 850 1.81 34.19 24.98
CA GLU A 850 2.04 33.74 26.37
C GLU A 850 2.32 32.24 26.40
N ALA A 851 3.28 31.84 27.24
CA ALA A 851 3.53 30.46 27.60
C ALA A 851 2.30 29.84 28.30
N GLY A 852 2.13 28.52 28.17
CA GLY A 852 1.01 27.80 28.77
C GLY A 852 -0.31 27.92 28.00
N LYS A 853 -0.33 28.54 26.80
CA LYS A 853 -1.56 28.78 26.01
C LYS A 853 -1.46 28.22 24.58
N ILE A 854 -2.61 28.18 23.91
CA ILE A 854 -2.72 27.72 22.53
C ILE A 854 -3.26 28.85 21.64
N TYR A 855 -2.66 29.01 20.46
CA TYR A 855 -3.00 30.05 19.51
C TYR A 855 -3.26 29.48 18.11
N THR A 856 -4.05 30.22 17.34
CA THR A 856 -4.30 29.94 15.92
C THR A 856 -4.01 31.17 15.06
N PRO A 857 -3.46 30.98 13.85
CA PRO A 857 -3.36 32.04 12.86
C PRO A 857 -4.74 32.34 12.25
N VAL A 858 -4.92 33.58 11.80
CA VAL A 858 -6.13 34.09 11.17
C VAL A 858 -5.74 34.95 9.99
N VAL A 859 -6.12 34.53 8.79
CA VAL A 859 -5.90 35.31 7.57
C VAL A 859 -7.14 36.13 7.29
N LYS A 860 -6.99 37.45 7.19
CA LYS A 860 -8.06 38.39 6.94
C LYS A 860 -7.85 39.06 5.59
N ALA A 861 -8.76 38.84 4.64
CA ALA A 861 -8.76 39.52 3.35
C ALA A 861 -9.99 40.43 3.24
N GLY A 862 -9.80 41.74 3.38
CA GLY A 862 -10.90 42.70 3.46
C GLY A 862 -11.78 42.46 4.71
N GLU A 863 -13.08 42.21 4.51
CA GLU A 863 -14.02 41.89 5.60
C GLU A 863 -14.11 40.39 5.92
N ARG A 864 -13.41 39.54 5.15
CA ARG A 864 -13.45 38.08 5.33
C ARG A 864 -12.34 37.62 6.26
N LEU A 865 -12.64 36.55 6.98
CA LEU A 865 -11.71 35.83 7.83
C LEU A 865 -11.62 34.40 7.32
N TYR A 866 -10.41 33.92 7.16
CA TYR A 866 -10.07 32.54 6.85
C TYR A 866 -9.31 31.98 8.06
N LEU A 867 -9.77 30.82 8.50
CA LEU A 867 -9.32 30.17 9.72
C LEU A 867 -8.78 28.78 9.37
N PRO A 868 -7.76 28.29 10.08
CA PRO A 868 -7.31 26.90 9.97
C PRO A 868 -8.43 25.88 10.16
N PHE A 869 -9.44 26.25 10.96
CA PHE A 869 -10.55 25.39 11.35
C PHE A 869 -11.89 25.69 10.67
N ASP A 870 -11.96 26.60 9.69
CA ASP A 870 -13.27 26.98 9.12
C ASP A 870 -13.91 25.75 8.46
N ASP A 871 -15.08 25.38 8.99
CA ASP A 871 -15.75 24.11 8.75
C ASP A 871 -16.00 23.91 7.25
N PHE A 872 -15.44 22.81 6.74
CA PHE A 872 -15.60 22.28 5.40
C PHE A 872 -17.05 22.44 4.95
N ASN A 873 -17.36 23.36 4.03
CA ASN A 873 -18.70 23.44 3.48
C ASN A 873 -18.94 22.18 2.62
N PRO A 874 -19.81 21.24 3.02
CA PRO A 874 -19.99 19.97 2.30
C PRO A 874 -20.54 20.15 0.88
N SER A 875 -21.01 21.34 0.51
CA SER A 875 -21.45 21.68 -0.84
C SER A 875 -20.33 22.16 -1.79
N HIS A 876 -19.13 22.46 -1.28
CA HIS A 876 -17.95 22.81 -2.07
C HIS A 876 -16.82 21.82 -1.78
N ARG A 877 -16.48 20.97 -2.76
CA ARG A 877 -15.62 19.78 -2.59
C ARG A 877 -14.13 20.06 -2.31
N THR A 878 -13.69 21.31 -2.21
CA THR A 878 -12.27 21.71 -2.15
C THR A 878 -12.07 23.06 -1.44
N ASP A 879 -12.08 23.09 -0.09
CA ASP A 879 -11.83 24.33 0.66
C ASP A 879 -10.73 24.09 1.72
N ARG A 880 -9.47 24.01 1.29
CA ARG A 880 -8.30 24.02 2.20
C ARG A 880 -7.74 25.43 2.21
N ARG A 881 -7.74 26.05 3.39
CA ARG A 881 -7.23 27.41 3.60
C ARG A 881 -5.81 27.46 4.12
N PHE A 882 -5.36 26.37 4.73
CA PHE A 882 -4.05 26.24 5.38
C PHE A 882 -3.49 24.85 5.12
N ALA A 883 -2.19 24.74 4.84
CA ALA A 883 -1.50 23.48 4.56
C ALA A 883 -0.08 23.46 5.10
N PHE A 884 0.37 22.40 5.78
CA PHE A 884 1.80 22.23 6.08
C PHE A 884 2.64 22.28 4.79
N GLU A 885 3.83 22.86 4.85
CA GLU A 885 4.84 22.75 3.79
C GLU A 885 5.49 21.36 3.89
N SER A 886 5.72 20.68 2.76
CA SER A 886 6.09 19.25 2.76
C SER A 886 7.50 18.97 3.26
N SER A 887 8.39 19.97 3.32
CA SER A 887 9.78 19.85 3.76
C SER A 887 10.03 20.43 5.16
N ASP A 888 9.07 21.15 5.74
CA ASP A 888 9.29 21.91 6.98
C ASP A 888 8.06 21.91 7.91
N ALA A 889 8.19 21.22 9.06
CA ALA A 889 7.15 21.14 10.09
C ALA A 889 6.92 22.46 10.84
N THR A 890 7.75 23.47 10.63
CA THR A 890 7.64 24.82 11.21
C THR A 890 6.93 25.81 10.28
N SER A 891 6.54 25.36 9.08
CA SER A 891 5.99 26.20 8.02
C SER A 891 4.64 25.71 7.50
N PHE A 892 3.84 26.65 7.00
CA PHE A 892 2.57 26.35 6.34
C PHE A 892 2.17 27.38 5.30
N LEU A 893 1.55 26.89 4.23
CA LEU A 893 0.91 27.65 3.19
C LEU A 893 -0.51 28.09 3.58
N PHE A 894 -0.98 29.21 3.05
CA PHE A 894 -2.35 29.72 3.29
C PHE A 894 -3.01 30.35 2.05
N GLU A 895 -4.34 30.33 2.04
CA GLU A 895 -5.20 30.87 0.98
C GLU A 895 -5.95 32.12 1.47
N SER A 896 -5.91 33.18 0.67
CA SER A 896 -6.56 34.48 0.94
C SER A 896 -7.68 34.83 -0.05
N SER A 897 -7.89 34.03 -1.11
CA SER A 897 -8.87 34.33 -2.16
C SER A 897 -10.30 33.86 -1.86
N ARG A 898 -11.29 34.26 -2.66
CA ARG A 898 -12.69 33.83 -2.45
C ARG A 898 -12.91 32.36 -2.78
N VAL A 899 -12.16 31.83 -3.74
CA VAL A 899 -12.35 30.49 -4.28
C VAL A 899 -11.20 29.66 -3.74
N ALA A 900 -11.49 28.82 -2.76
CA ALA A 900 -10.45 27.99 -2.22
C ALA A 900 -9.90 27.03 -3.27
N SER A 901 -8.58 26.93 -3.27
CA SER A 901 -7.80 26.01 -4.07
C SER A 901 -7.64 24.69 -3.31
N LEU A 902 -7.12 23.68 -4.01
CA LEU A 902 -6.68 22.42 -3.38
C LEU A 902 -5.28 22.54 -2.76
N ASN A 903 -4.49 23.50 -3.27
CA ASN A 903 -3.16 23.82 -2.77
C ASN A 903 -3.17 25.32 -2.43
N PRO A 904 -3.25 25.70 -1.15
CA PRO A 904 -3.22 27.12 -0.78
C PRO A 904 -1.87 27.68 -1.24
N ASP A 905 -1.85 28.57 -2.24
CA ASP A 905 -0.63 29.11 -2.86
C ASP A 905 -0.63 30.65 -2.87
N ASP A 906 -1.49 31.27 -2.06
CA ASP A 906 -1.54 32.73 -1.96
C ASP A 906 -0.41 33.29 -1.09
N GLY A 907 0.09 32.49 -0.13
CA GLY A 907 1.23 32.84 0.69
C GLY A 907 1.71 31.72 1.61
N LEU A 908 2.90 31.94 2.16
CA LEU A 908 3.65 31.04 3.01
C LEU A 908 3.95 31.73 4.35
N PHE A 909 3.79 30.98 5.43
CA PHE A 909 4.22 31.32 6.77
C PHE A 909 5.37 30.40 7.17
N ARG A 910 6.44 30.95 7.76
CA ARG A 910 7.53 30.17 8.36
C ARG A 910 7.81 30.61 9.79
N LEU A 911 7.83 29.69 10.74
CA LEU A 911 8.29 29.98 12.10
C LEU A 911 9.82 30.02 12.13
N ILE A 912 10.40 31.05 12.76
CA ILE A 912 11.86 31.25 12.80
C ILE A 912 12.43 30.95 14.19
N SER A 913 11.85 31.53 15.24
CA SER A 913 12.29 31.29 16.62
C SER A 913 11.19 31.58 17.62
N VAL A 914 11.32 30.97 18.81
CA VAL A 914 10.52 31.26 19.99
C VAL A 914 11.49 31.48 21.14
N GLU A 915 11.47 32.68 21.73
CA GLU A 915 12.39 33.12 22.77
C GLU A 915 11.63 33.72 23.96
N ILE A 916 12.21 33.70 25.15
CA ILE A 916 11.64 34.41 26.32
C ILE A 916 11.67 35.92 26.06
N SER A 917 10.58 36.64 26.39
CA SER A 917 10.48 38.08 26.14
C SER A 917 11.37 38.98 27.00
#